data_AF-A0A369KC33-F1
#
_entry.id   AF-A0A369KC33-F1
#
_cell.length_a   1.000
_cell.length_b   1.000
_cell.length_c   1.000
_cell.angle_alpha   90.00
_cell.angle_beta   90.00
_cell.angle_gamma   90.00
#
_symmetry.space_group_name_H-M   'P 1'
#
loop_
_entity.id
_entity.type
_entity.pdbx_description
1 polymer ?
#
loop_
_entity_poly.entity_id
_entity_poly.type
_entity_poly.pdbx_seq_one_letter_code
_entity_poly.pdbx_strand_id
1 'polypeptide(L)'
;MEVFWGDALTSFRLQETHDRDVLLYSCLSQNLFCCRLLAFELLSARGEINLKKCQKALDFLEKNLSCPWSGSEQWMKMNSQIVRVLRWLCVPEFLKVFYSIGPSCANPIISRIVLDTCFDSNNLSEYLPSPSLYQVRFAVLVSWMSYLGPGIISGPFSVPLRHLHEQCPVLFLLDLKQLVENGSLQRAVTGEIFEREASLEHLSSILHRHVRYTHQMSCLTPLAVALSMSGVFREHDPLAIRDCFEKHVFEWAHEKRCSVDEIIRHVLVKMYGLSDEMVRGLPSWPQGLVPKEFVMDFNSEKLFWDARLVLDHEKLSCSLFRRLCQSDLLCVWKDTLISLITREKEVCYHYLASGLGLEGKSGLSLLDPFKKWTKDRLDQLTEEEADLCRKMGLLEEHCHEIYSRSAQVNDRAAQWMKAELASLSWEKECYAKQRDQLLSRRRQVESFGQVFEEVCSKQLTRFFFLERVEGEEFVQHSLFPHMHFRLKGHLRGCPQTVSDWSLFWDIVSEYLLFCQKEASLSVQGLDPLDDRDVTDLATRGYRDKGLIAECSRRFTTFSQFSLNDSILHSPWEFSFKVSFEEGCRLVFPRESFQQVHTTSFCEEVDDFWVFLMDGVERSCTSFFESCSRNQNESLILSSPRSILLFRPGSKYFFRGVLAEIYPYTWIRDFFLLPLREKYCAKISPSVQRKMMDSFLDQKKLLKTILAERVVSREAVFPSEMRKRLANVLGKSHYRKDILRRFDAFFFKKLPIFSLEEVRRYLEKIVDLEWFQRRGLHFSVDGFTASLKEEEILFHDIVWSTLVQYICSENHKNSFPIHFFEDLLQVCVDVHFLPLPPVRFADSLVFGYDLAFVFNPGLDRLEVWNVRGLPYEGFPTRDELAFFGGDSPSMEWKIFLRGPSESFLNTSDQERW
;
A
#
# COMPACT_ATOMS: atom_id res chain seq x y z
N MET A 1 24.80 3.32 21.07
CA MET A 1 24.78 3.06 19.61
C MET A 1 25.45 1.73 19.28
N GLU A 2 26.74 1.53 19.53
CA GLU A 2 27.45 0.29 19.09
C GLU A 2 26.89 -1.01 19.71
N VAL A 3 26.61 -1.05 21.02
CA VAL A 3 26.00 -2.22 21.67
C VAL A 3 24.59 -2.47 21.16
N PHE A 4 23.81 -1.42 20.91
CA PHE A 4 22.41 -1.54 20.51
C PHE A 4 22.23 -1.85 19.03
N TRP A 5 23.03 -1.26 18.14
CA TRP A 5 23.06 -1.67 16.74
C TRP A 5 23.67 -3.05 16.62
N GLY A 6 24.73 -3.35 17.39
CA GLY A 6 25.28 -4.71 17.51
C GLY A 6 24.20 -5.71 17.91
N ASP A 7 23.43 -5.43 18.97
CA ASP A 7 22.33 -6.27 19.45
C ASP A 7 21.17 -6.27 18.46
N ALA A 8 20.61 -5.15 17.99
CA ALA A 8 19.53 -5.15 16.99
C ALA A 8 19.91 -5.85 15.66
N LEU A 9 21.18 -5.79 15.25
CA LEU A 9 21.74 -6.51 14.10
C LEU A 9 22.04 -8.00 14.38
N THR A 10 22.15 -8.43 15.65
CA THR A 10 22.48 -9.82 16.03
C THR A 10 21.37 -10.57 16.79
N SER A 11 20.46 -9.88 17.46
CA SER A 11 19.45 -10.38 18.39
C SER A 11 18.16 -10.78 17.68
N PHE A 12 17.97 -10.35 16.44
CA PHE A 12 16.93 -10.87 15.55
C PHE A 12 17.56 -11.72 14.46
N ARG A 13 18.13 -12.86 14.88
CA ARG A 13 18.43 -13.99 13.98
C ARG A 13 17.11 -14.41 13.33
N LEU A 14 16.76 -13.78 12.21
CA LEU A 14 15.87 -14.37 11.22
C LEU A 14 16.57 -15.63 10.71
N GLN A 15 16.38 -16.70 11.48
CA GLN A 15 16.69 -18.07 11.12
C GLN A 15 16.11 -18.31 9.74
N GLU A 16 16.93 -18.63 8.74
CA GLU A 16 16.65 -19.57 7.65
C GLU A 16 15.18 -19.67 7.16
N THR A 17 14.44 -18.56 7.10
CA THR A 17 13.03 -18.55 6.74
C THR A 17 12.94 -18.23 5.25
N HIS A 18 12.46 -19.21 4.48
CA HIS A 18 12.23 -19.03 3.05
C HIS A 18 10.88 -18.35 2.76
N ASP A 19 10.05 -18.10 3.78
CA ASP A 19 8.78 -17.41 3.67
C ASP A 19 8.97 -15.90 3.44
N ARG A 20 8.37 -15.40 2.35
CA ARG A 20 8.50 -14.00 1.93
C ARG A 20 7.71 -13.03 2.80
N ASP A 21 6.54 -13.44 3.29
CA ASP A 21 5.66 -12.54 4.05
C ASP A 21 6.18 -12.34 5.48
N VAL A 22 6.70 -13.41 6.10
CA VAL A 22 7.38 -13.32 7.42
C VAL A 22 8.59 -12.40 7.34
N LEU A 23 9.41 -12.57 6.30
CA LEU A 23 10.60 -11.76 6.10
C LEU A 23 10.23 -10.28 5.86
N LEU A 24 9.19 -10.00 5.09
CA LEU A 24 8.69 -8.64 4.85
C LEU A 24 8.30 -7.94 6.15
N TYR A 25 7.35 -8.49 6.91
CA TYR A 25 6.86 -7.84 8.12
C TYR A 25 7.94 -7.68 9.18
N SER A 26 8.84 -8.66 9.29
CA SER A 26 9.98 -8.58 10.20
C SER A 26 10.91 -7.42 9.82
N CYS A 27 11.32 -7.33 8.54
CA CYS A 27 12.19 -6.25 8.07
C CYS A 27 11.52 -4.86 8.21
N LEU A 28 10.23 -4.76 7.89
CA LEU A 28 9.47 -3.50 8.06
C LEU A 28 9.44 -3.06 9.51
N SER A 29 9.14 -3.99 10.43
CA SER A 29 9.10 -3.67 11.86
C SER A 29 10.45 -3.20 12.41
N GLN A 30 11.51 -3.86 11.97
CA GLN A 30 12.87 -3.52 12.35
C GLN A 30 13.31 -2.17 11.75
N ASN A 31 12.97 -1.89 10.48
CA ASN A 31 13.28 -0.61 9.84
C ASN A 31 12.58 0.54 10.58
N LEU A 32 11.29 0.42 10.85
CA LEU A 32 10.52 1.46 11.53
C LEU A 32 11.02 1.69 12.96
N PHE A 33 11.35 0.62 13.69
CA PHE A 33 11.94 0.70 15.01
C PHE A 33 13.30 1.43 14.99
N CYS A 34 14.18 1.10 14.04
CA CYS A 34 15.45 1.80 13.86
C CYS A 34 15.24 3.28 13.53
N CYS A 35 14.28 3.60 12.66
CA CYS A 35 13.94 4.98 12.31
C CYS A 35 13.48 5.78 13.54
N ARG A 36 12.61 5.22 14.37
CA ARG A 36 12.12 5.88 15.60
C ARG A 36 13.25 6.14 16.60
N LEU A 37 14.11 5.15 16.81
CA LEU A 37 15.24 5.30 17.74
C LEU A 37 16.27 6.31 17.24
N LEU A 38 16.58 6.30 15.94
CA LEU A 38 17.43 7.32 15.35
C LEU A 38 16.81 8.70 15.48
N ALA A 39 15.52 8.86 15.17
CA ALA A 39 14.84 10.14 15.33
C ALA A 39 14.88 10.64 16.79
N PHE A 40 14.68 9.74 17.76
CA PHE A 40 14.77 10.04 19.18
C PHE A 40 16.17 10.52 19.59
N GLU A 41 17.22 9.87 19.08
CA GLU A 41 18.60 10.23 19.39
C GLU A 41 19.07 11.51 18.72
N LEU A 42 18.59 11.77 17.49
CA LEU A 42 19.01 12.89 16.66
C LEU A 42 18.31 14.19 17.04
N LEU A 43 17.05 14.15 17.46
CA LEU A 43 16.27 15.34 17.77
C LEU A 43 16.49 15.80 19.22
N SER A 44 16.70 17.11 19.40
CA SER A 44 16.63 17.75 20.71
C SER A 44 15.18 17.90 21.17
N ALA A 45 14.95 18.26 22.45
CA ALA A 45 13.61 18.58 22.95
C ALA A 45 12.91 19.73 22.20
N ARG A 46 13.68 20.55 21.45
CA ARG A 46 13.16 21.62 20.57
C ARG A 46 12.89 21.15 19.13
N GLY A 47 13.12 19.86 18.83
CA GLY A 47 13.03 19.31 17.49
C GLY A 47 14.16 19.76 16.56
N GLU A 48 15.34 20.10 17.08
CA GLU A 48 16.53 20.43 16.28
C GLU A 48 17.41 19.20 16.10
N ILE A 49 18.04 19.05 14.93
CA ILE A 49 18.90 17.90 14.61
C ILE A 49 20.29 18.12 15.21
N ASN A 50 20.77 17.15 15.98
CA ASN A 50 22.16 17.10 16.43
C ASN A 50 23.06 16.59 15.30
N LEU A 51 23.63 17.52 14.51
CA LEU A 51 24.49 17.21 13.37
C LEU A 51 25.72 16.34 13.74
N LYS A 52 26.27 16.50 14.94
CA LYS A 52 27.40 15.65 15.40
C LYS A 52 26.96 14.19 15.59
N LYS A 53 25.77 13.97 16.16
CA LYS A 53 25.20 12.61 16.27
C LYS A 53 24.81 12.06 14.90
N CYS A 54 24.28 12.91 14.01
CA CYS A 54 23.94 12.55 12.63
C CYS A 54 25.18 12.01 11.89
N GLN A 55 26.29 12.75 11.91
CA GLN A 55 27.54 12.31 11.28
C GLN A 55 28.06 11.00 11.89
N LYS A 56 28.04 10.87 13.23
CA LYS A 56 28.45 9.61 13.89
C LYS A 56 27.58 8.42 13.49
N ALA A 57 26.27 8.61 13.37
CA ALA A 57 25.35 7.57 12.93
C ALA A 57 25.60 7.20 11.46
N LEU A 58 25.83 8.20 10.60
CA LEU A 58 26.19 7.99 9.20
C LEU A 58 27.49 7.17 9.07
N ASP A 59 28.56 7.61 9.74
CA ASP A 59 29.86 6.91 9.73
C ASP A 59 29.74 5.47 10.26
N PHE A 60 28.91 5.26 11.29
CA PHE A 60 28.68 3.93 11.87
C PHE A 60 27.95 3.02 10.88
N LEU A 61 26.88 3.50 10.26
CA LEU A 61 26.09 2.73 9.30
C LEU A 61 26.93 2.41 8.06
N GLU A 62 27.66 3.37 7.49
CA GLU A 62 28.51 3.15 6.32
C GLU A 62 29.61 2.11 6.56
N LYS A 63 30.07 1.95 7.82
CA LYS A 63 31.06 0.94 8.22
C LYS A 63 30.47 -0.44 8.54
N ASN A 64 29.16 -0.56 8.75
CA ASN A 64 28.54 -1.78 9.28
C ASN A 64 27.25 -2.23 8.55
N LEU A 65 26.91 -1.64 7.41
CA LEU A 65 25.65 -1.95 6.72
C LEU A 65 25.65 -3.32 6.05
N SER A 66 26.81 -3.79 5.57
CA SER A 66 26.91 -4.98 4.74
C SER A 66 26.99 -6.24 5.61
N CYS A 67 26.06 -7.17 5.39
CA CYS A 67 25.94 -8.39 6.18
C CYS A 67 25.98 -9.65 5.30
N PRO A 68 26.55 -10.77 5.79
CA PRO A 68 26.81 -11.98 4.99
C PRO A 68 25.60 -12.91 4.79
N TRP A 69 24.49 -12.73 5.51
CA TRP A 69 23.40 -13.70 5.53
C TRP A 69 22.44 -13.56 4.35
N SER A 70 21.86 -14.67 3.89
CA SER A 70 20.77 -14.67 2.90
C SER A 70 19.58 -13.86 3.41
N GLY A 71 19.05 -12.94 2.61
CA GLY A 71 17.97 -12.04 3.00
C GLY A 71 18.42 -10.73 3.66
N SER A 72 19.71 -10.59 4.00
CA SER A 72 20.29 -9.33 4.51
C SER A 72 20.15 -8.19 3.52
N GLU A 73 19.93 -8.46 2.24
CA GLU A 73 19.98 -7.45 1.20
C GLU A 73 18.70 -6.61 1.21
N GLN A 74 17.60 -7.19 1.70
CA GLN A 74 16.38 -6.44 2.00
C GLN A 74 16.60 -5.47 3.14
N TRP A 75 17.26 -5.93 4.20
CA TRP A 75 17.67 -5.10 5.32
C TRP A 75 18.60 -3.97 4.87
N MET A 76 19.59 -4.28 4.03
CA MET A 76 20.48 -3.29 3.42
C MET A 76 19.71 -2.26 2.59
N LYS A 77 18.75 -2.69 1.75
CA LYS A 77 17.90 -1.77 0.98
C LYS A 77 17.08 -0.85 1.87
N MET A 78 16.43 -1.38 2.90
CA MET A 78 15.66 -0.57 3.84
C MET A 78 16.54 0.45 4.57
N ASN A 79 17.71 0.03 5.04
CA ASN A 79 18.62 0.91 5.76
C ASN A 79 19.41 1.86 4.83
N SER A 80 19.46 1.57 3.53
CA SER A 80 20.03 2.52 2.55
C SER A 80 19.23 3.83 2.50
N GLN A 81 17.91 3.78 2.73
CA GLN A 81 17.08 4.98 2.85
C GLN A 81 17.46 5.79 4.09
N ILE A 82 17.72 5.13 5.23
CA ILE A 82 18.22 5.80 6.44
C ILE A 82 19.54 6.52 6.13
N VAL A 83 20.51 5.82 5.54
CA VAL A 83 21.81 6.41 5.16
C VAL A 83 21.62 7.61 4.22
N ARG A 84 20.71 7.50 3.25
CA ARG A 84 20.39 8.59 2.31
C ARG A 84 19.85 9.82 3.04
N VAL A 85 18.88 9.64 3.93
CA VAL A 85 18.32 10.75 4.73
C VAL A 85 19.37 11.37 5.63
N LEU A 86 20.23 10.57 6.28
CA LEU A 86 21.32 11.11 7.12
C LEU A 86 22.30 11.96 6.29
N ARG A 87 22.62 11.55 5.05
CA ARG A 87 23.43 12.36 4.14
C ARG A 87 22.73 13.68 3.80
N TRP A 88 21.44 13.65 3.49
CA TRP A 88 20.67 14.87 3.20
C TRP A 88 20.55 15.80 4.40
N LEU A 89 20.42 15.27 5.62
CA LEU A 89 20.40 16.09 6.83
C LEU A 89 21.72 16.85 7.09
N CYS A 90 22.83 16.38 6.50
CA CYS A 90 24.12 17.07 6.56
C CYS A 90 24.23 18.22 5.55
N VAL A 91 23.28 18.35 4.63
CA VAL A 91 23.23 19.42 3.62
C VAL A 91 22.35 20.58 4.13
N PRO A 92 22.87 21.82 4.24
CA PRO A 92 22.16 22.94 4.85
C PRO A 92 20.80 23.27 4.21
N GLU A 93 20.67 23.11 2.89
CA GLU A 93 19.48 23.44 2.11
C GLU A 93 18.32 22.52 2.51
N PHE A 94 18.55 21.21 2.59
CA PHE A 94 17.53 20.25 2.99
C PHE A 94 17.18 20.40 4.46
N LEU A 95 18.16 20.68 5.31
CA LEU A 95 17.94 20.93 6.73
C LEU A 95 17.05 22.15 6.97
N LYS A 96 17.24 23.22 6.19
CA LYS A 96 16.39 24.42 6.23
C LYS A 96 14.93 24.10 5.89
N VAL A 97 14.68 23.26 4.89
CA VAL A 97 13.32 22.82 4.53
C VAL A 97 12.70 22.04 5.68
N PHE A 98 13.44 21.09 6.27
CA PHE A 98 12.98 20.31 7.43
C PHE A 98 12.63 21.21 8.63
N TYR A 99 13.48 22.19 8.96
CA TYR A 99 13.19 23.14 10.04
C TYR A 99 12.06 24.11 9.74
N SER A 100 11.66 24.28 8.48
CA SER A 100 10.52 25.10 8.10
C SER A 100 9.16 24.49 8.48
N ILE A 101 9.13 23.22 8.92
CA ILE A 101 7.92 22.52 9.37
C ILE A 101 7.58 23.00 10.77
N GLY A 102 6.42 23.64 10.89
CA GLY A 102 5.92 24.22 12.13
C GLY A 102 5.20 23.22 13.05
N PRO A 103 4.79 23.65 14.26
CA PRO A 103 4.05 22.82 15.21
C PRO A 103 2.54 22.75 14.92
N SER A 104 2.04 23.53 13.96
CA SER A 104 0.61 23.66 13.73
C SER A 104 0.10 22.41 13.02
N CYS A 105 -0.79 21.67 13.69
CA CYS A 105 -1.66 20.69 13.05
C CYS A 105 -3.09 21.21 13.15
N ALA A 106 -3.57 21.90 12.11
CA ALA A 106 -4.94 22.42 12.09
C ALA A 106 -5.99 21.30 12.06
N ASN A 107 -5.66 20.18 11.42
CA ASN A 107 -6.56 19.04 11.27
C ASN A 107 -6.39 18.02 12.43
N PRO A 108 -7.46 17.67 13.18
CA PRO A 108 -7.40 16.70 14.28
C PRO A 108 -7.04 15.28 13.82
N ILE A 109 -7.43 14.91 12.59
CA ILE A 109 -7.10 13.61 11.98
C ILE A 109 -5.58 13.51 11.78
N ILE A 110 -4.97 14.56 11.24
CA ILE A 110 -3.51 14.62 11.06
C ILE A 110 -2.77 14.66 12.40
N SER A 111 -3.30 15.40 13.37
CA SER A 111 -2.77 15.38 14.74
C SER A 111 -2.71 13.95 15.30
N ARG A 112 -3.79 13.16 15.08
CA ARG A 112 -3.81 11.75 15.47
C ARG A 112 -2.75 10.93 14.72
N ILE A 113 -2.64 11.11 13.41
CA ILE A 113 -1.66 10.38 12.57
C ILE A 113 -0.22 10.66 13.03
N VAL A 114 0.10 11.92 13.35
CA VAL A 114 1.42 12.33 13.86
C VAL A 114 1.72 11.61 15.18
N LEU A 115 0.78 11.62 16.13
CA LEU A 115 0.95 10.95 17.42
C LEU A 115 1.03 9.42 17.27
N ASP A 116 0.22 8.84 16.40
CA ASP A 116 0.26 7.41 16.07
C ASP A 116 1.63 7.01 15.47
N THR A 117 2.19 7.85 14.61
CA THR A 117 3.54 7.66 14.03
C THR A 117 4.63 7.67 15.10
N CYS A 118 4.47 8.54 16.12
CA CYS A 118 5.39 8.64 17.26
C CYS A 118 5.34 7.42 18.21
N PHE A 119 4.34 6.54 18.08
CA PHE A 119 4.13 5.40 18.98
C PHE A 119 3.91 5.81 20.46
N ASP A 120 3.29 6.98 20.68
CA ASP A 120 3.02 7.47 22.03
C ASP A 120 1.81 6.73 22.64
N SER A 121 2.10 5.77 23.51
CA SER A 121 1.11 4.89 24.16
C SER A 121 0.18 5.63 25.13
N ASN A 122 0.52 6.87 25.53
CA ASN A 122 -0.27 7.64 26.48
C ASN A 122 -1.50 8.30 25.85
N ASN A 123 -1.66 8.28 24.52
CA ASN A 123 -2.71 9.00 23.81
C ASN A 123 -3.94 8.15 23.44
N LEU A 124 -4.38 7.24 24.30
CA LEU A 124 -5.67 6.57 24.12
C LEU A 124 -6.87 7.40 24.64
N SER A 125 -6.66 8.61 25.17
CA SER A 125 -7.74 9.51 25.62
C SER A 125 -8.51 10.13 24.45
N GLU A 126 -9.82 10.32 24.64
CA GLU A 126 -10.71 10.98 23.67
C GLU A 126 -10.36 12.46 23.42
N TYR A 127 -9.65 13.11 24.35
CA TYR A 127 -9.04 14.42 24.15
C TYR A 127 -7.65 14.26 23.55
N LEU A 128 -7.54 14.56 22.25
CA LEU A 128 -6.27 14.57 21.53
C LEU A 128 -5.52 15.88 21.80
N PRO A 129 -4.38 15.86 22.53
CA PRO A 129 -3.53 17.05 22.61
C PRO A 129 -2.96 17.37 21.23
N SER A 130 -2.83 18.67 20.92
CA SER A 130 -2.09 19.10 19.73
C SER A 130 -0.63 18.62 19.86
N PRO A 131 -0.05 17.98 18.83
CA PRO A 131 1.30 17.46 18.91
C PRO A 131 2.32 18.59 19.09
N SER A 132 3.31 18.36 19.95
CA SER A 132 4.45 19.28 20.11
C SER A 132 5.29 19.37 18.84
N LEU A 133 6.06 20.46 18.68
CA LEU A 133 7.01 20.61 17.56
C LEU A 133 7.98 19.41 17.46
N TYR A 134 8.42 18.90 18.61
CA TYR A 134 9.24 17.70 18.69
C TYR A 134 8.54 16.49 18.07
N GLN A 135 7.29 16.20 18.46
CA GLN A 135 6.51 15.08 17.92
C GLN A 135 6.24 15.22 16.42
N VAL A 136 5.93 16.44 15.94
CA VAL A 136 5.75 16.70 14.50
C VAL A 136 7.03 16.39 13.73
N ARG A 137 8.17 16.99 14.13
CA ARG A 137 9.46 16.77 13.46
C ARG A 137 9.96 15.34 13.60
N PHE A 138 9.64 14.67 14.71
CA PHE A 138 9.89 13.26 14.91
C PHE A 138 9.11 12.40 13.90
N ALA A 139 7.80 12.61 13.78
CA ALA A 139 6.97 11.86 12.83
C ALA A 139 7.39 12.09 11.37
N VAL A 140 7.76 13.32 11.01
CA VAL A 140 8.31 13.66 9.69
C VAL A 140 9.63 12.94 9.45
N LEU A 141 10.57 13.02 10.39
CA LEU A 141 11.89 12.40 10.27
C LEU A 141 11.78 10.86 10.17
N VAL A 142 10.92 10.24 10.99
CA VAL A 142 10.62 8.81 10.90
C VAL A 142 10.04 8.46 9.53
N SER A 143 9.08 9.25 9.02
CA SER A 143 8.48 9.01 7.70
C SER A 143 9.47 9.16 6.56
N TRP A 144 10.44 10.07 6.68
CA TRP A 144 11.47 10.28 5.68
C TRP A 144 12.47 9.12 5.64
N MET A 145 12.88 8.61 6.81
CA MET A 145 13.80 7.47 6.94
C MET A 145 13.14 6.10 6.67
N SER A 146 11.82 6.00 6.89
CA SER A 146 11.07 4.75 6.73
C SER A 146 11.10 4.25 5.29
N TYR A 147 11.21 2.94 5.10
CA TYR A 147 11.23 2.33 3.78
C TYR A 147 9.87 2.33 3.09
N LEU A 148 9.84 2.75 1.83
CA LEU A 148 8.66 2.72 0.96
C LEU A 148 8.94 1.83 -0.26
N GLY A 149 8.58 0.55 -0.21
CA GLY A 149 8.96 -0.41 -1.25
C GLY A 149 7.88 -1.40 -1.70
N PRO A 150 8.27 -2.37 -2.56
CA PRO A 150 7.36 -3.33 -3.16
C PRO A 150 6.70 -4.18 -2.08
N GLY A 151 5.36 -4.28 -2.11
CA GLY A 151 4.55 -4.96 -1.10
C GLY A 151 3.90 -4.06 -0.05
N ILE A 152 4.27 -2.78 0.03
CA ILE A 152 3.55 -1.74 0.80
C ILE A 152 2.64 -0.93 -0.13
N ILE A 153 3.05 -0.77 -1.40
CA ILE A 153 2.29 -0.10 -2.44
C ILE A 153 2.02 -1.06 -3.59
N SER A 154 0.78 -1.12 -4.03
CA SER A 154 0.37 -1.74 -5.29
C SER A 154 -0.27 -0.68 -6.18
N GLY A 155 0.11 -0.65 -7.45
CA GLY A 155 -0.51 0.24 -8.44
C GLY A 155 0.50 0.99 -9.32
N PRO A 156 0.01 1.66 -10.37
CA PRO A 156 0.81 2.37 -11.36
C PRO A 156 1.72 3.46 -10.77
N PHE A 157 1.22 4.21 -9.78
CA PHE A 157 1.94 5.34 -9.18
C PHE A 157 2.87 4.93 -8.04
N SER A 158 2.95 3.64 -7.71
CA SER A 158 3.86 3.14 -6.67
C SER A 158 5.32 3.49 -6.96
N VAL A 159 5.75 3.36 -8.21
CA VAL A 159 7.13 3.65 -8.64
C VAL A 159 7.42 5.15 -8.67
N PRO A 160 6.61 6.03 -9.30
CA PRO A 160 6.79 7.47 -9.22
C PRO A 160 6.83 8.00 -7.78
N LEU A 161 5.93 7.55 -6.90
CA LEU A 161 5.89 7.98 -5.50
C LEU A 161 7.12 7.50 -4.73
N ARG A 162 7.56 6.27 -4.99
CA ARG A 162 8.81 5.76 -4.43
C ARG A 162 10.01 6.57 -4.91
N HIS A 163 10.08 6.90 -6.19
CA HIS A 163 11.14 7.77 -6.73
C HIS A 163 11.12 9.16 -6.07
N LEU A 164 9.94 9.75 -5.87
CA LEU A 164 9.80 11.03 -5.14
C LEU A 164 10.35 10.90 -3.71
N HIS A 165 9.94 9.88 -2.97
CA HIS A 165 10.39 9.64 -1.60
C HIS A 165 11.89 9.34 -1.49
N GLU A 166 12.43 8.57 -2.44
CA GLU A 166 13.82 8.14 -2.46
C GLU A 166 14.80 9.16 -3.05
N GLN A 167 14.36 10.11 -3.90
CA GLN A 167 15.27 10.99 -4.66
C GLN A 167 14.89 12.47 -4.63
N CYS A 168 13.70 12.85 -4.15
CA CYS A 168 13.21 14.23 -4.18
C CYS A 168 12.92 14.77 -2.77
N PRO A 169 13.94 14.91 -1.90
CA PRO A 169 13.75 15.22 -0.49
C PRO A 169 13.04 16.55 -0.24
N VAL A 170 13.32 17.58 -1.05
CA VAL A 170 12.67 18.89 -0.92
C VAL A 170 11.17 18.79 -1.15
N LEU A 171 10.77 18.17 -2.27
CA LEU A 171 9.36 18.02 -2.61
C LEU A 171 8.64 17.15 -1.58
N PHE A 172 9.25 16.04 -1.16
CA PHE A 172 8.71 15.18 -0.11
C PHE A 172 8.49 15.93 1.22
N LEU A 173 9.48 16.71 1.68
CA LEU A 173 9.34 17.49 2.91
C LEU A 173 8.32 18.61 2.81
N LEU A 174 8.20 19.26 1.64
CA LEU A 174 7.16 20.27 1.39
C LEU A 174 5.77 19.64 1.39
N ASP A 175 5.61 18.43 0.88
CA ASP A 175 4.35 17.70 0.95
C ASP A 175 3.98 17.37 2.39
N LEU A 176 4.92 16.82 3.16
CA LEU A 176 4.67 16.54 4.57
C LEU A 176 4.36 17.81 5.35
N LYS A 177 5.02 18.93 5.03
CA LYS A 177 4.70 20.24 5.60
C LYS A 177 3.26 20.64 5.32
N GLN A 178 2.82 20.60 4.06
CA GLN A 178 1.44 20.95 3.67
C GLN A 178 0.43 20.03 4.36
N LEU A 179 0.69 18.72 4.36
CA LEU A 179 -0.20 17.74 4.98
C LEU A 179 -0.32 17.97 6.49
N VAL A 180 0.79 18.26 7.18
CA VAL A 180 0.81 18.55 8.62
C VAL A 180 0.11 19.87 8.95
N GLU A 181 0.46 20.94 8.24
CA GLU A 181 -0.01 22.30 8.54
C GLU A 181 -1.47 22.52 8.10
N ASN A 182 -1.84 22.03 6.91
CA ASN A 182 -3.14 22.32 6.28
C ASN A 182 -4.11 21.13 6.31
N GLY A 183 -3.62 19.90 6.49
CA GLY A 183 -4.45 18.70 6.37
C GLY A 183 -4.81 18.31 4.93
N SER A 184 -4.23 18.98 3.93
CA SER A 184 -4.43 18.74 2.51
C SER A 184 -3.10 18.82 1.74
N LEU A 185 -3.07 18.21 0.55
CA LEU A 185 -2.01 18.39 -0.43
C LEU A 185 -2.54 19.19 -1.61
N GLN A 186 -1.76 20.16 -2.06
CA GLN A 186 -2.07 20.97 -3.23
C GLN A 186 -1.03 20.79 -4.33
N ARG A 187 -1.50 20.72 -5.59
CA ARG A 187 -0.70 20.54 -6.80
C ARG A 187 -1.18 21.47 -7.89
N ALA A 188 -0.28 22.24 -8.48
CA ALA A 188 -0.60 23.03 -9.66
C ALA A 188 -0.06 22.31 -10.91
N VAL A 189 -0.93 21.97 -11.87
CA VAL A 189 -0.57 21.39 -13.17
C VAL A 189 -1.26 22.19 -14.25
N THR A 190 -0.48 22.68 -15.23
CA THR A 190 -0.99 23.44 -16.39
C THR A 190 -1.91 24.64 -16.04
N GLY A 191 -1.69 25.26 -14.87
CA GLY A 191 -2.49 26.39 -14.39
C GLY A 191 -3.73 26.01 -13.58
N GLU A 192 -4.09 24.72 -13.49
CA GLU A 192 -5.14 24.21 -12.60
C GLU A 192 -4.54 23.79 -11.26
N ILE A 193 -5.24 24.11 -10.17
CA ILE A 193 -4.85 23.73 -8.81
C ILE A 193 -5.73 22.55 -8.37
N PHE A 194 -5.09 21.42 -8.12
CA PHE A 194 -5.67 20.23 -7.53
C PHE A 194 -5.41 20.24 -6.04
N GLU A 195 -6.46 20.17 -5.23
CA GLU A 195 -6.37 20.06 -3.79
C GLU A 195 -7.08 18.80 -3.30
N ARG A 196 -6.47 18.11 -2.33
CA ARG A 196 -7.06 16.94 -1.72
C ARG A 196 -6.74 16.87 -0.24
N GLU A 197 -7.78 16.71 0.57
CA GLU A 197 -7.64 16.41 2.00
C GLU A 197 -6.96 15.06 2.22
N ALA A 198 -6.31 14.92 3.37
CA ALA A 198 -5.63 13.70 3.79
C ALA A 198 -6.51 12.45 3.64
N SER A 199 -6.05 11.49 2.83
CA SER A 199 -6.74 10.21 2.62
C SER A 199 -6.30 9.16 3.63
N LEU A 200 -7.27 8.45 4.21
CA LEU A 200 -7.07 7.35 5.15
C LEU A 200 -7.38 5.96 4.56
N GLU A 201 -7.74 5.90 3.27
CA GLU A 201 -8.37 4.73 2.64
C GLU A 201 -7.57 3.44 2.78
N HIS A 202 -6.23 3.51 2.67
CA HIS A 202 -5.38 2.33 2.70
C HIS A 202 -4.53 2.25 3.96
N LEU A 203 -4.86 3.02 5.01
CA LEU A 203 -4.11 3.00 6.27
C LEU A 203 -4.13 1.60 6.92
N SER A 204 -5.22 0.84 6.73
CA SER A 204 -5.38 -0.54 7.23
C SER A 204 -5.00 -1.63 6.20
N SER A 205 -4.51 -1.26 5.01
CA SER A 205 -4.21 -2.23 3.94
C SER A 205 -3.18 -3.29 4.33
N ILE A 206 -2.24 -2.94 5.21
CA ILE A 206 -1.25 -3.86 5.77
C ILE A 206 -1.89 -4.98 6.61
N LEU A 207 -3.05 -4.73 7.22
CA LEU A 207 -3.79 -5.71 8.01
C LEU A 207 -4.56 -6.69 7.12
N HIS A 208 -5.17 -6.18 6.05
CA HIS A 208 -6.01 -6.95 5.13
C HIS A 208 -5.22 -7.73 4.07
N ARG A 209 -3.89 -7.60 4.04
CA ARG A 209 -3.06 -8.35 3.12
C ARG A 209 -3.15 -9.85 3.43
N HIS A 210 -3.71 -10.60 2.49
CA HIS A 210 -3.80 -12.05 2.58
C HIS A 210 -2.42 -12.69 2.43
N VAL A 211 -1.98 -13.37 3.49
CA VAL A 211 -0.72 -14.10 3.58
C VAL A 211 -0.98 -15.59 3.70
N ARG A 212 -0.10 -16.42 3.13
CA ARG A 212 -0.19 -17.87 3.29
C ARG A 212 0.37 -18.21 4.66
N TYR A 213 -0.45 -18.76 5.56
CA TYR A 213 0.05 -19.13 6.88
C TYR A 213 1.03 -20.31 6.78
N THR A 214 2.22 -20.11 7.33
CA THR A 214 3.25 -21.15 7.48
C THR A 214 3.62 -21.32 8.95
N HIS A 215 4.25 -22.43 9.31
CA HIS A 215 4.77 -22.62 10.66
C HIS A 215 5.74 -21.51 11.08
N GLN A 216 6.39 -20.83 10.12
CA GLN A 216 7.31 -19.73 10.40
C GLN A 216 6.58 -18.45 10.83
N MET A 217 5.28 -18.31 10.54
CA MET A 217 4.48 -17.17 10.97
C MET A 217 4.20 -17.14 12.48
N SER A 218 4.26 -18.28 13.19
CA SER A 218 4.14 -18.28 14.66
C SER A 218 5.31 -17.57 15.34
N CYS A 219 6.43 -17.39 14.62
CA CYS A 219 7.60 -16.63 15.07
C CYS A 219 7.56 -15.15 14.65
N LEU A 220 6.45 -14.64 14.10
CA LEU A 220 6.37 -13.27 13.61
C LEU A 220 6.39 -12.27 14.78
N THR A 221 7.58 -11.73 15.06
CA THR A 221 7.84 -10.79 16.17
C THR A 221 6.83 -9.63 16.25
N PRO A 222 6.49 -8.88 15.18
CA PRO A 222 5.57 -7.77 15.31
C PRO A 222 4.15 -8.18 15.74
N LEU A 223 3.70 -9.38 15.36
CA LEU A 223 2.40 -9.90 15.78
C LEU A 223 2.39 -10.29 17.25
N ALA A 224 3.45 -10.98 17.70
CA ALA A 224 3.65 -11.33 19.10
C ALA A 224 3.72 -10.07 19.99
N VAL A 225 4.52 -9.08 19.59
CA VAL A 225 4.65 -7.81 20.31
C VAL A 225 3.32 -7.06 20.37
N ALA A 226 2.56 -7.00 19.27
CA ALA A 226 1.25 -6.35 19.26
C ALA A 226 0.26 -6.98 20.24
N LEU A 227 0.21 -8.32 20.31
CA LEU A 227 -0.67 -9.05 21.24
C LEU A 227 -0.21 -8.92 22.70
N SER A 228 1.10 -8.93 22.97
CA SER A 228 1.61 -8.68 24.32
C SER A 228 1.31 -7.25 24.78
N MET A 229 1.57 -6.26 23.92
CA MET A 229 1.34 -4.84 24.23
C MET A 229 -0.15 -4.49 24.36
N SER A 230 -1.04 -5.26 23.74
CA SER A 230 -2.48 -5.12 23.95
C SER A 230 -2.97 -5.76 25.24
N GLY A 231 -2.10 -6.44 26.01
CA GLY A 231 -2.44 -7.05 27.29
C GLY A 231 -3.01 -8.47 27.20
N VAL A 232 -3.00 -9.08 26.01
CA VAL A 232 -3.51 -10.45 25.78
C VAL A 232 -2.62 -11.49 26.46
N PHE A 233 -1.30 -11.27 26.44
CA PHE A 233 -0.32 -12.08 27.14
C PHE A 233 0.24 -11.30 28.33
N ARG A 234 0.20 -11.90 29.53
CA ARG A 234 0.64 -11.24 30.78
C ARG A 234 2.15 -11.06 30.87
N GLU A 235 2.92 -11.84 30.11
CA GLU A 235 4.38 -11.74 29.99
C GLU A 235 4.77 -11.80 28.52
N HIS A 236 5.88 -11.14 28.15
CA HIS A 236 6.55 -11.38 26.87
C HIS A 236 7.23 -12.74 26.91
N ASP A 237 6.46 -13.83 27.02
CA ASP A 237 6.97 -15.19 26.86
C ASP A 237 6.79 -15.62 25.40
N PRO A 238 7.87 -15.60 24.59
CA PRO A 238 7.79 -15.96 23.18
C PRO A 238 7.37 -17.42 22.99
N LEU A 239 7.64 -18.29 23.96
CA LEU A 239 7.27 -19.71 23.91
C LEU A 239 5.77 -19.87 24.10
N ALA A 240 5.17 -19.21 25.09
CA ALA A 240 3.71 -19.25 25.30
C ALA A 240 2.93 -18.71 24.10
N ILE A 241 3.43 -17.64 23.47
CA ILE A 241 2.84 -17.09 22.25
C ILE A 241 2.97 -18.09 21.11
N ARG A 242 4.17 -18.63 20.86
CA ARG A 242 4.41 -19.62 19.81
C ARG A 242 3.52 -20.85 19.98
N ASP A 243 3.46 -21.40 21.19
CA ASP A 243 2.66 -22.59 21.50
C ASP A 243 1.16 -22.31 21.30
N CYS A 244 0.69 -21.08 21.59
CA CYS A 244 -0.68 -20.65 21.27
C CYS A 244 -0.93 -20.62 19.76
N PHE A 245 -0.02 -20.05 18.96
CA PHE A 245 -0.13 -20.01 17.50
C PHE A 245 -0.07 -21.40 16.86
N GLU A 246 0.84 -22.26 17.32
CA GLU A 246 0.94 -23.65 16.85
C GLU A 246 -0.32 -24.45 17.20
N LYS A 247 -0.85 -24.28 18.42
CA LYS A 247 -2.03 -25.01 18.89
C LYS A 247 -3.34 -24.55 18.26
N HIS A 248 -3.52 -23.25 18.02
CA HIS A 248 -4.83 -22.69 17.66
C HIS A 248 -4.92 -22.15 16.22
N VAL A 249 -3.82 -21.70 15.64
CA VAL A 249 -3.81 -21.03 14.32
C VAL A 249 -3.34 -21.97 13.22
N PHE A 250 -2.36 -22.84 13.49
CA PHE A 250 -1.79 -23.71 12.47
C PHE A 250 -2.85 -24.61 11.82
N GLU A 251 -3.63 -25.36 12.59
CA GLU A 251 -4.68 -26.25 12.04
C GLU A 251 -5.77 -25.48 11.27
N TRP A 252 -6.07 -24.25 11.69
CA TRP A 252 -7.11 -23.43 11.05
C TRP A 252 -6.64 -22.80 9.73
N ALA A 253 -5.41 -22.30 9.71
CA ALA A 253 -4.84 -21.51 8.61
C ALA A 253 -3.90 -22.30 7.69
N HIS A 254 -3.55 -23.56 7.99
CA HIS A 254 -2.64 -24.35 7.17
C HIS A 254 -3.10 -24.35 5.71
N GLU A 255 -2.25 -23.85 4.81
CA GLU A 255 -2.50 -23.68 3.37
C GLU A 255 -3.60 -22.69 2.96
N LYS A 256 -4.30 -22.06 3.91
CA LYS A 256 -5.22 -20.96 3.63
C LYS A 256 -4.48 -19.63 3.50
N ARG A 257 -5.11 -18.72 2.77
CA ARG A 257 -4.72 -17.31 2.72
C ARG A 257 -5.58 -16.55 3.71
N CYS A 258 -4.96 -16.02 4.75
CA CYS A 258 -5.63 -15.29 5.83
C CYS A 258 -5.03 -13.90 5.94
N SER A 259 -5.82 -12.91 6.32
CA SER A 259 -5.31 -11.57 6.66
C SER A 259 -4.78 -11.54 8.09
N VAL A 260 -4.01 -10.50 8.43
CA VAL A 260 -3.47 -10.35 9.79
C VAL A 260 -4.57 -10.08 10.80
N ASP A 261 -5.60 -9.30 10.43
CA ASP A 261 -6.75 -9.07 11.29
C ASP A 261 -7.56 -10.34 11.56
N GLU A 262 -7.72 -11.22 10.55
CA GLU A 262 -8.33 -12.55 10.74
C GLU A 262 -7.51 -13.42 11.70
N ILE A 263 -6.18 -13.40 11.58
CA ILE A 263 -5.30 -14.14 12.49
C ILE A 263 -5.43 -13.62 13.92
N ILE A 264 -5.37 -12.30 14.13
CA ILE A 264 -5.54 -11.67 15.45
C ILE A 264 -6.88 -12.05 16.05
N ARG A 265 -7.98 -11.88 15.29
CA ARG A 265 -9.33 -12.21 15.76
C ARG A 265 -9.45 -13.68 16.13
N HIS A 266 -8.95 -14.59 15.29
CA HIS A 266 -9.01 -16.03 15.56
C HIS A 266 -8.23 -16.43 16.82
N VAL A 267 -7.03 -15.85 17.04
CA VAL A 267 -6.27 -16.07 18.28
C VAL A 267 -7.06 -15.62 19.50
N LEU A 268 -7.62 -14.40 19.46
CA LEU A 268 -8.40 -13.84 20.57
C LEU A 268 -9.65 -14.68 20.87
N VAL A 269 -10.44 -15.01 19.84
CA VAL A 269 -11.65 -15.85 19.99
C VAL A 269 -11.31 -17.20 20.63
N LYS A 270 -10.20 -17.83 20.24
CA LYS A 270 -9.76 -19.11 20.82
C LYS A 270 -9.24 -18.98 22.24
N MET A 271 -8.51 -17.92 22.56
CA MET A 271 -7.99 -17.68 23.92
C MET A 271 -9.11 -17.43 24.93
N TYR A 272 -10.18 -16.73 24.53
CA TYR A 272 -11.33 -16.44 25.38
C TYR A 272 -12.41 -17.54 25.33
N GLY A 273 -12.22 -18.59 24.50
CA GLY A 273 -13.17 -19.71 24.41
C GLY A 273 -14.52 -19.35 23.77
N LEU A 274 -14.54 -18.33 22.90
CA LEU A 274 -15.75 -17.82 22.25
C LEU A 274 -15.94 -18.43 20.85
N SER A 275 -17.12 -18.22 20.25
CA SER A 275 -17.34 -18.46 18.82
C SER A 275 -17.18 -17.15 18.02
N ASP A 276 -16.76 -17.27 16.76
CA ASP A 276 -16.59 -16.10 15.87
C ASP A 276 -17.93 -15.39 15.60
N GLU A 277 -19.04 -16.15 15.56
CA GLU A 277 -20.40 -15.61 15.43
C GLU A 277 -20.80 -14.72 16.61
N MET A 278 -20.44 -15.10 17.84
CA MET A 278 -20.73 -14.31 19.05
C MET A 278 -20.04 -12.94 19.00
N VAL A 279 -18.78 -12.89 18.56
CA VAL A 279 -18.00 -11.64 18.49
C VAL A 279 -18.50 -10.74 17.35
N ARG A 280 -18.82 -11.30 16.19
CA ARG A 280 -19.36 -10.54 15.03
C ARG A 280 -20.76 -9.98 15.28
N GLY A 281 -21.54 -10.60 16.17
CA GLY A 281 -22.89 -10.16 16.51
C GLY A 281 -22.96 -8.95 17.44
N LEU A 282 -21.87 -8.55 18.09
CA LEU A 282 -21.83 -7.48 19.10
C LEU A 282 -21.81 -6.03 18.56
N PRO A 283 -21.11 -5.69 17.46
CA PRO A 283 -21.06 -4.32 16.93
C PRO A 283 -22.39 -3.75 16.46
N SER A 284 -23.39 -4.60 16.17
CA SER A 284 -24.75 -4.19 15.79
C SER A 284 -25.62 -3.77 16.99
N TRP A 285 -25.09 -3.80 18.22
CA TRP A 285 -25.83 -3.50 19.43
C TRP A 285 -25.68 -2.01 19.79
N PRO A 286 -26.76 -1.29 20.11
CA PRO A 286 -26.70 0.13 20.42
C PRO A 286 -25.78 0.40 21.63
N GLN A 287 -24.82 1.31 21.45
CA GLN A 287 -23.90 1.73 22.51
C GLN A 287 -24.69 2.33 23.69
N GLY A 288 -24.52 1.77 24.89
CA GLY A 288 -25.06 2.32 26.14
C GLY A 288 -26.28 1.63 26.73
N LEU A 289 -26.85 0.62 26.07
CA LEU A 289 -27.90 -0.23 26.63
C LEU A 289 -27.43 -1.67 26.59
N VAL A 290 -27.11 -2.26 27.75
CA VAL A 290 -27.23 -3.72 27.90
C VAL A 290 -28.72 -3.97 28.07
N PRO A 291 -29.46 -4.42 27.03
CA PRO A 291 -30.88 -4.63 27.20
C PRO A 291 -31.02 -5.81 28.15
N LYS A 292 -31.60 -5.59 29.33
CA LYS A 292 -31.92 -6.67 30.28
C LYS A 292 -32.77 -7.78 29.64
N GLU A 293 -33.42 -7.46 28.51
CA GLU A 293 -34.30 -8.33 27.74
C GLU A 293 -33.55 -9.24 26.74
N PHE A 294 -32.29 -8.94 26.39
CA PHE A 294 -31.45 -9.78 25.49
C PHE A 294 -30.40 -10.63 26.22
N VAL A 295 -30.36 -10.57 27.56
CA VAL A 295 -29.57 -11.48 28.40
C VAL A 295 -30.05 -12.95 28.26
N MET A 296 -31.17 -13.20 27.59
CA MET A 296 -31.71 -14.55 27.42
C MET A 296 -30.95 -15.42 26.39
N ASP A 297 -30.14 -14.86 25.49
CA ASP A 297 -29.38 -15.65 24.49
C ASP A 297 -27.91 -15.92 24.87
N PHE A 298 -27.37 -15.23 25.88
CA PHE A 298 -26.07 -15.56 26.45
C PHE A 298 -26.25 -16.25 27.79
N ASN A 299 -25.81 -17.51 27.89
CA ASN A 299 -25.85 -18.30 29.12
C ASN A 299 -25.09 -17.68 30.32
N SER A 300 -24.34 -16.57 30.14
CA SER A 300 -23.79 -15.77 31.25
C SER A 300 -23.38 -14.35 30.81
N GLU A 301 -23.58 -13.35 31.69
CA GLU A 301 -23.08 -11.96 31.56
C GLU A 301 -21.56 -11.89 31.31
N LYS A 302 -20.83 -12.90 31.79
CA LYS A 302 -19.39 -13.07 31.58
C LYS A 302 -19.03 -13.17 30.09
N LEU A 303 -19.78 -13.93 29.30
CA LEU A 303 -19.50 -14.12 27.87
C LEU A 303 -19.63 -12.82 27.06
N PHE A 304 -20.55 -11.94 27.46
CA PHE A 304 -20.70 -10.61 26.85
C PHE A 304 -19.48 -9.73 27.10
N TRP A 305 -19.02 -9.66 28.36
CA TRP A 305 -17.84 -8.89 28.73
C TRP A 305 -16.56 -9.46 28.10
N ASP A 306 -16.42 -10.79 28.05
CA ASP A 306 -15.31 -11.47 27.38
C ASP A 306 -15.30 -11.15 25.87
N ALA A 307 -16.46 -11.16 25.21
CA ALA A 307 -16.56 -10.83 23.79
C ALA A 307 -16.32 -9.33 23.51
N ARG A 308 -16.71 -8.44 24.41
CA ARG A 308 -16.36 -7.02 24.33
C ARG A 308 -14.86 -6.80 24.50
N LEU A 309 -14.25 -7.47 25.47
CA LEU A 309 -12.80 -7.46 25.67
C LEU A 309 -12.06 -7.95 24.43
N VAL A 310 -12.56 -9.00 23.77
CA VAL A 310 -12.00 -9.46 22.48
C VAL A 310 -12.03 -8.35 21.43
N LEU A 311 -13.14 -7.63 21.26
CA LEU A 311 -13.22 -6.53 20.28
C LEU A 311 -12.25 -5.38 20.61
N ASP A 312 -12.12 -5.03 21.89
CA ASP A 312 -11.20 -3.98 22.34
C ASP A 312 -9.74 -4.39 22.15
N HIS A 313 -9.37 -5.63 22.51
CA HIS A 313 -8.05 -6.20 22.26
C HIS A 313 -7.77 -6.37 20.77
N GLU A 314 -8.76 -6.72 19.95
CA GLU A 314 -8.61 -6.83 18.49
C GLU A 314 -8.28 -5.46 17.90
N LYS A 315 -9.08 -4.43 18.21
CA LYS A 315 -8.86 -3.07 17.74
C LYS A 315 -7.49 -2.54 18.14
N LEU A 316 -7.09 -2.79 19.39
CA LEU A 316 -5.78 -2.35 19.91
C LEU A 316 -4.63 -3.13 19.25
N SER A 317 -4.72 -4.45 19.14
CA SER A 317 -3.67 -5.31 18.54
C SER A 317 -3.49 -4.99 17.05
N CYS A 318 -4.58 -4.81 16.30
CA CYS A 318 -4.53 -4.40 14.90
C CYS A 318 -3.87 -3.02 14.74
N SER A 319 -4.22 -2.06 15.59
CA SER A 319 -3.59 -0.73 15.58
C SER A 319 -2.10 -0.79 15.92
N LEU A 320 -1.71 -1.58 16.93
CA LEU A 320 -0.32 -1.76 17.34
C LEU A 320 0.50 -2.46 16.25
N PHE A 321 -0.01 -3.55 15.66
CA PHE A 321 0.65 -4.25 14.56
C PHE A 321 0.92 -3.32 13.39
N ARG A 322 -0.09 -2.55 12.97
CA ARG A 322 0.02 -1.53 11.93
C ARG A 322 1.13 -0.54 12.28
N ARG A 323 1.10 0.05 13.48
CA ARG A 323 2.10 1.02 13.95
C ARG A 323 3.50 0.42 14.11
N LEU A 324 3.65 -0.89 14.24
CA LEU A 324 4.94 -1.57 14.25
C LEU A 324 5.50 -1.73 12.83
N CYS A 325 4.65 -1.98 11.83
CA CYS A 325 5.09 -2.36 10.49
C CYS A 325 5.03 -1.22 9.45
N GLN A 326 4.42 -0.07 9.73
CA GLN A 326 4.37 1.06 8.80
C GLN A 326 4.40 2.43 9.51
N SER A 327 4.89 3.45 8.81
CA SER A 327 4.71 4.85 9.19
C SER A 327 3.37 5.36 8.68
N ASP A 328 2.47 5.74 9.59
CA ASP A 328 1.13 6.19 9.23
C ASP A 328 1.14 7.50 8.44
N LEU A 329 1.98 8.46 8.84
CA LEU A 329 2.13 9.71 8.11
C LEU A 329 2.64 9.48 6.68
N LEU A 330 3.56 8.54 6.48
CA LEU A 330 4.04 8.17 5.14
C LEU A 330 2.93 7.51 4.30
N CYS A 331 2.12 6.63 4.90
CA CYS A 331 0.99 6.00 4.21
C CYS A 331 -0.07 7.03 3.81
N VAL A 332 -0.41 7.97 4.70
CA VAL A 332 -1.40 9.03 4.41
C VAL A 332 -0.89 9.97 3.33
N TRP A 333 0.38 10.37 3.35
CA TRP A 333 0.99 11.15 2.26
C TRP A 333 0.84 10.43 0.91
N LYS A 334 1.22 9.15 0.86
CA LYS A 334 1.13 8.31 -0.33
C LYS A 334 -0.31 8.17 -0.81
N ASP A 335 -1.26 7.83 0.06
CA ASP A 335 -2.67 7.66 -0.29
C ASP A 335 -3.31 8.97 -0.76
N THR A 336 -2.93 10.10 -0.17
CA THR A 336 -3.41 11.42 -0.57
C THR A 336 -2.94 11.75 -1.99
N LEU A 337 -1.67 11.52 -2.31
CA LEU A 337 -1.15 11.69 -3.67
C LEU A 337 -1.79 10.73 -4.69
N ILE A 338 -2.01 9.46 -4.33
CA ILE A 338 -2.73 8.53 -5.21
C ILE A 338 -4.15 9.05 -5.48
N SER A 339 -4.85 9.51 -4.45
CA SER A 339 -6.22 10.01 -4.58
C SER A 339 -6.34 11.32 -5.37
N LEU A 340 -5.27 12.13 -5.44
CA LEU A 340 -5.16 13.28 -6.34
C LEU A 340 -5.10 12.84 -7.82
N ILE A 341 -4.55 11.66 -8.10
CA ILE A 341 -4.30 11.18 -9.46
C ILE A 341 -5.46 10.34 -9.98
N THR A 342 -6.02 9.45 -9.16
CA THR A 342 -6.96 8.42 -9.65
C THR A 342 -8.39 8.94 -9.84
N ARG A 343 -8.74 10.11 -9.29
CA ARG A 343 -10.10 10.73 -9.34
C ARG A 343 -11.26 9.74 -9.11
N GLU A 344 -11.01 8.61 -8.44
CA GLU A 344 -11.97 7.50 -8.32
C GLU A 344 -13.25 7.93 -7.59
N LYS A 345 -13.15 8.84 -6.62
CA LYS A 345 -14.32 9.43 -5.96
C LYS A 345 -15.14 10.31 -6.88
N GLU A 346 -14.52 11.09 -7.75
CA GLU A 346 -15.24 11.94 -8.70
C GLU A 346 -15.95 11.07 -9.74
N VAL A 347 -15.28 10.02 -10.22
CA VAL A 347 -15.89 9.03 -11.13
C VAL A 347 -17.04 8.30 -10.44
N CYS A 348 -16.83 7.81 -9.22
CA CYS A 348 -17.86 7.15 -8.43
C CYS A 348 -19.05 8.09 -8.18
N TYR A 349 -18.78 9.34 -7.82
CA TYR A 349 -19.78 10.38 -7.63
C TYR A 349 -20.57 10.61 -8.91
N HIS A 350 -19.92 10.95 -10.02
CA HIS A 350 -20.61 11.24 -11.28
C HIS A 350 -21.36 10.03 -11.82
N TYR A 351 -20.81 8.82 -11.68
CA TYR A 351 -21.47 7.58 -12.06
C TYR A 351 -22.76 7.38 -11.25
N LEU A 352 -22.68 7.46 -9.92
CA LEU A 352 -23.82 7.27 -9.03
C LEU A 352 -24.81 8.42 -9.13
N ALA A 353 -24.35 9.67 -9.16
CA ALA A 353 -25.18 10.86 -9.26
C ALA A 353 -25.94 10.91 -10.60
N SER A 354 -25.28 10.55 -11.71
CA SER A 354 -25.94 10.42 -13.01
C SER A 354 -26.93 9.25 -13.02
N GLY A 355 -26.53 8.08 -12.51
CA GLY A 355 -27.38 6.89 -12.48
C GLY A 355 -28.62 7.05 -11.60
N LEU A 356 -28.47 7.64 -10.42
CA LEU A 356 -29.55 7.92 -9.46
C LEU A 356 -30.36 9.18 -9.82
N GLY A 357 -29.93 9.96 -10.82
CA GLY A 357 -30.61 11.20 -11.23
C GLY A 357 -30.49 12.34 -10.24
N LEU A 358 -29.38 12.41 -9.51
CA LEU A 358 -29.04 13.55 -8.65
C LEU A 358 -28.49 14.72 -9.48
N GLU A 359 -27.84 14.43 -10.61
CA GLU A 359 -27.35 15.40 -11.59
C GLU A 359 -28.14 15.29 -12.91
N GLY A 360 -29.00 16.27 -13.21
CA GLY A 360 -29.69 16.35 -14.51
C GLY A 360 -31.10 16.92 -14.45
N LYS A 361 -31.54 17.58 -15.55
CA LYS A 361 -32.86 18.25 -15.65
C LYS A 361 -33.99 17.35 -16.18
N SER A 362 -33.75 16.07 -16.48
CA SER A 362 -34.73 15.20 -17.17
C SER A 362 -34.86 13.79 -16.57
N GLY A 363 -36.09 13.43 -16.20
CA GLY A 363 -36.51 12.10 -15.74
C GLY A 363 -36.62 11.96 -14.22
N LEU A 364 -37.13 10.81 -13.74
CA LEU A 364 -37.35 10.52 -12.31
C LEU A 364 -36.02 10.44 -11.54
N SER A 365 -35.86 11.24 -10.48
CA SER A 365 -34.72 11.23 -9.55
C SER A 365 -34.99 10.32 -8.35
N LEU A 366 -33.93 9.78 -7.74
CA LEU A 366 -34.00 9.14 -6.42
C LEU A 366 -34.64 10.05 -5.37
N LEU A 367 -34.47 11.37 -5.48
CA LEU A 367 -34.99 12.33 -4.49
C LEU A 367 -36.43 12.78 -4.78
N ASP A 368 -37.02 12.41 -5.93
CA ASP A 368 -38.37 12.86 -6.30
C ASP A 368 -39.47 12.42 -5.31
N PRO A 369 -39.45 11.20 -4.73
CA PRO A 369 -40.39 10.82 -3.68
C PRO A 369 -40.31 11.74 -2.45
N PHE A 370 -39.11 12.12 -2.03
CA PHE A 370 -38.90 13.03 -0.90
C PHE A 370 -39.29 14.47 -1.23
N LYS A 371 -38.97 14.96 -2.45
CA LYS A 371 -39.42 16.27 -2.93
C LYS A 371 -40.93 16.36 -2.97
N LYS A 372 -41.59 15.31 -3.47
CA LYS A 372 -43.05 15.21 -3.51
C LYS A 372 -43.63 15.18 -2.11
N TRP A 373 -43.09 14.35 -1.21
CA TRP A 373 -43.53 14.32 0.19
C TRP A 373 -43.38 15.68 0.88
N THR A 374 -42.22 16.33 0.71
CA THR A 374 -41.95 17.66 1.29
C THR A 374 -42.98 18.67 0.80
N LYS A 375 -43.26 18.68 -0.51
CA LYS A 375 -44.27 19.57 -1.10
C LYS A 375 -45.68 19.27 -0.59
N ASP A 376 -46.13 18.02 -0.69
CA ASP A 376 -47.46 17.60 -0.27
C ASP A 376 -47.68 17.90 1.23
N ARG A 377 -46.64 17.76 2.05
CA ARG A 377 -46.68 18.07 3.48
C ARG A 377 -46.72 19.58 3.76
N LEU A 378 -45.96 20.38 3.02
CA LEU A 378 -46.03 21.84 3.10
C LEU A 378 -47.40 22.38 2.67
N ASP A 379 -47.99 21.79 1.62
CA ASP A 379 -49.33 22.15 1.14
C ASP A 379 -50.39 21.82 2.20
N GLN A 380 -50.33 20.65 2.85
CA GLN A 380 -51.20 20.28 3.97
C GLN A 380 -51.08 21.25 5.15
N LEU A 381 -49.86 21.56 5.59
CA LEU A 381 -49.63 22.50 6.69
C LEU A 381 -50.13 23.92 6.35
N THR A 382 -50.07 24.30 5.08
CA THR A 382 -50.60 25.59 4.59
C THR A 382 -52.13 25.61 4.62
N GLU A 383 -52.79 24.50 4.27
CA GLU A 383 -54.24 24.37 4.37
C GLU A 383 -54.72 24.38 5.84
N GLU A 384 -54.02 23.68 6.73
CA GLU A 384 -54.28 23.71 8.18
C GLU A 384 -54.09 25.11 8.77
N GLU A 385 -53.04 25.83 8.37
CA GLU A 385 -52.81 27.22 8.76
C GLU A 385 -53.96 28.13 8.28
N ALA A 386 -54.41 27.97 7.05
CA ALA A 386 -55.51 28.75 6.48
C ALA A 386 -56.84 28.49 7.22
N ASP A 387 -57.10 27.25 7.64
CA ASP A 387 -58.28 26.89 8.43
C ASP A 387 -58.24 27.52 9.84
N LEU A 388 -57.08 27.49 10.50
CA LEU A 388 -56.87 28.18 11.78
C LEU A 388 -57.05 29.69 11.66
N CYS A 389 -56.50 30.30 10.60
CA CYS A 389 -56.67 31.73 10.35
C CYS A 389 -58.15 32.10 10.12
N ARG A 390 -58.90 31.24 9.42
CA ARG A 390 -60.34 31.42 9.22
C ARG A 390 -61.11 31.35 10.54
N LYS A 391 -60.83 30.35 11.38
CA LYS A 391 -61.43 30.19 12.72
C LYS A 391 -61.12 31.37 13.64
N MET A 392 -59.87 31.85 13.62
CA MET A 392 -59.46 33.05 14.36
C MET A 392 -60.20 34.30 13.88
N GLY A 393 -60.39 34.47 12.56
CA GLY A 393 -61.14 35.58 11.97
C GLY A 393 -62.61 35.59 12.40
N LEU A 394 -63.28 34.44 12.37
CA LEU A 394 -64.67 34.30 12.86
C LEU A 394 -64.80 34.63 14.36
N LEU A 395 -63.85 34.18 15.17
CA LEU A 395 -63.82 34.53 16.60
C LEU A 395 -63.57 36.01 16.85
N GLU A 396 -62.76 36.66 16.01
CA GLU A 396 -62.49 38.09 16.08
C GLU A 396 -63.72 38.92 15.72
N GLU A 397 -64.47 38.54 14.68
CA GLU A 397 -65.76 39.12 14.34
C GLU A 397 -66.77 38.98 15.48
N HIS A 398 -66.90 37.78 16.07
CA HIS A 398 -67.76 37.54 17.23
C HIS A 398 -67.34 38.35 18.48
N CYS A 399 -66.04 38.44 18.76
CA CYS A 399 -65.54 39.29 19.85
C CYS A 399 -65.89 40.76 19.62
N HIS A 400 -65.79 41.24 18.38
CA HIS A 400 -66.10 42.63 18.03
C HIS A 400 -67.60 42.93 18.12
N GLU A 401 -68.45 41.98 17.74
CA GLU A 401 -69.90 42.07 17.88
C GLU A 401 -70.32 42.13 19.36
N ILE A 402 -69.79 41.23 20.21
CA ILE A 402 -70.07 41.23 21.66
C ILE A 402 -69.55 42.52 22.30
N TYR A 403 -68.37 43.01 21.90
CA TYR A 403 -67.81 44.26 22.39
C TYR A 403 -68.69 45.46 22.05
N SER A 404 -69.16 45.57 20.80
CA SER A 404 -70.04 46.66 20.36
C SER A 404 -71.40 46.66 21.06
N ARG A 405 -71.97 45.46 21.33
CA ARG A 405 -73.21 45.30 22.09
C ARG A 405 -73.05 45.61 23.57
N SER A 406 -71.90 45.30 24.17
CA SER A 406 -71.64 45.49 25.60
C SER A 406 -71.71 46.96 26.07
N ALA A 407 -71.56 47.92 25.15
CA ALA A 407 -71.64 49.36 25.44
C ALA A 407 -73.08 49.87 25.70
N GLN A 408 -74.12 49.06 25.44
CA GLN A 408 -75.53 49.49 25.47
C GLN A 408 -76.41 48.73 26.48
N VAL A 409 -75.82 47.91 27.37
CA VAL A 409 -76.57 46.95 28.22
C VAL A 409 -76.38 47.25 29.71
N ASN A 410 -77.35 46.81 30.52
CA ASN A 410 -77.37 46.94 31.99
C ASN A 410 -76.28 46.09 32.68
N ASP A 411 -75.83 46.51 33.88
CA ASP A 411 -74.63 46.00 34.57
C ASP A 411 -74.51 44.47 34.67
N ARG A 412 -75.63 43.78 34.87
CA ARG A 412 -75.66 42.31 34.97
C ARG A 412 -75.42 41.61 33.62
N ALA A 413 -75.93 42.19 32.53
CA ALA A 413 -75.68 41.69 31.17
C ALA A 413 -74.26 42.04 30.70
N ALA A 414 -73.72 43.20 31.12
CA ALA A 414 -72.34 43.59 30.86
C ALA A 414 -71.32 42.63 31.51
N GLN A 415 -71.60 42.13 32.72
CA GLN A 415 -70.75 41.10 33.36
C GLN A 415 -70.75 39.77 32.60
N TRP A 416 -71.92 39.33 32.12
CA TRP A 416 -72.02 38.10 31.30
C TRP A 416 -71.29 38.24 29.97
N MET A 417 -71.44 39.38 29.27
CA MET A 417 -70.73 39.65 28.02
C MET A 417 -69.21 39.75 28.21
N LYS A 418 -68.73 40.27 29.36
CA LYS A 418 -67.29 40.25 29.69
C LYS A 418 -66.75 38.83 29.92
N ALA A 419 -67.54 37.95 30.55
CA ALA A 419 -67.14 36.55 30.74
C ALA A 419 -67.09 35.79 29.40
N GLU A 420 -68.08 36.01 28.54
CA GLU A 420 -68.13 35.43 27.19
C GLU A 420 -66.96 35.92 26.32
N LEU A 421 -66.66 37.21 26.37
CA LEU A 421 -65.55 37.82 25.63
C LEU A 421 -64.18 37.31 26.13
N ALA A 422 -64.03 37.07 27.43
CA ALA A 422 -62.84 36.43 27.99
C ALA A 422 -62.69 34.97 27.53
N SER A 423 -63.79 34.22 27.44
CA SER A 423 -63.81 32.84 26.92
C SER A 423 -63.40 32.78 25.44
N LEU A 424 -64.00 33.62 24.60
CA LEU A 424 -63.69 33.67 23.16
C LEU A 424 -62.27 34.20 22.89
N SER A 425 -61.79 35.15 23.70
CA SER A 425 -60.41 35.63 23.61
C SER A 425 -59.41 34.53 23.97
N TRP A 426 -59.71 33.70 24.97
CA TRP A 426 -58.88 32.55 25.32
C TRP A 426 -58.88 31.49 24.22
N GLU A 427 -60.03 31.20 23.61
CA GLU A 427 -60.13 30.28 22.47
C GLU A 427 -59.34 30.80 21.25
N LYS A 428 -59.42 32.11 20.96
CA LYS A 428 -58.60 32.76 19.93
C LYS A 428 -57.10 32.63 20.23
N GLU A 429 -56.68 32.81 21.48
CA GLU A 429 -55.29 32.66 21.89
C GLU A 429 -54.80 31.20 21.76
N CYS A 430 -55.66 30.22 22.04
CA CYS A 430 -55.40 28.81 21.79
C CYS A 430 -55.16 28.51 20.31
N TYR A 431 -56.00 29.03 19.40
CA TYR A 431 -55.79 28.89 17.97
C TYR A 431 -54.53 29.63 17.48
N ALA A 432 -54.20 30.80 18.06
CA ALA A 432 -52.95 31.50 17.75
C ALA A 432 -51.72 30.69 18.14
N LYS A 433 -51.73 30.04 19.31
CA LYS A 433 -50.65 29.13 19.74
C LYS A 433 -50.52 27.92 18.82
N GLN A 434 -51.64 27.34 18.39
CA GLN A 434 -51.64 26.24 17.42
C GLN A 434 -51.08 26.68 16.06
N ARG A 435 -51.44 27.88 15.58
CA ARG A 435 -50.88 28.44 14.34
C ARG A 435 -49.37 28.65 14.44
N ASP A 436 -48.88 29.20 15.54
CA ASP A 436 -47.44 29.44 15.73
C ASP A 436 -46.66 28.11 15.82
N GLN A 437 -47.26 27.06 16.39
CA GLN A 437 -46.71 25.69 16.34
C GLN A 437 -46.67 25.12 14.91
N LEU A 438 -47.73 25.29 14.11
CA LEU A 438 -47.74 24.88 12.71
C LEU A 438 -46.69 25.63 11.88
N LEU A 439 -46.53 26.93 12.08
CA LEU A 439 -45.51 27.73 11.41
C LEU A 439 -44.09 27.26 11.76
N SER A 440 -43.85 26.87 13.02
CA SER A 440 -42.58 26.26 13.42
C SER A 440 -42.35 24.92 12.72
N ARG A 441 -43.36 24.05 12.68
CA ARG A 441 -43.30 22.75 12.00
C ARG A 441 -43.08 22.91 10.49
N ARG A 442 -43.73 23.88 9.86
CA ARG A 442 -43.56 24.21 8.43
C ARG A 442 -42.10 24.59 8.13
N ARG A 443 -41.50 25.45 8.96
CA ARG A 443 -40.08 25.82 8.82
C ARG A 443 -39.15 24.63 9.00
N GLN A 444 -39.47 23.70 9.91
CA GLN A 444 -38.68 22.48 10.11
C GLN A 444 -38.74 21.55 8.88
N VAL A 445 -39.93 21.32 8.32
CA VAL A 445 -40.10 20.50 7.10
C VAL A 445 -39.41 21.13 5.89
N GLU A 446 -39.53 22.45 5.73
CA GLU A 446 -38.85 23.19 4.66
C GLU A 446 -37.32 23.12 4.80
N SER A 447 -36.80 23.34 6.01
CA SER A 447 -35.38 23.23 6.30
C SER A 447 -34.86 21.81 6.11
N PHE A 448 -35.64 20.79 6.48
CA PHE A 448 -35.28 19.39 6.28
C PHE A 448 -35.15 19.05 4.81
N GLY A 449 -36.12 19.44 3.98
CA GLY A 449 -36.07 19.20 2.54
C GLY A 449 -34.79 19.75 1.89
N GLN A 450 -34.40 20.97 2.25
CA GLN A 450 -33.16 21.59 1.73
C GLN A 450 -31.90 20.89 2.22
N VAL A 451 -31.80 20.62 3.54
CA VAL A 451 -30.62 19.98 4.14
C VAL A 451 -30.48 18.53 3.65
N PHE A 452 -31.57 17.80 3.48
CA PHE A 452 -31.54 16.40 3.07
C PHE A 452 -30.93 16.19 1.68
N GLU A 453 -31.26 17.05 0.70
CA GLU A 453 -30.66 16.99 -0.64
C GLU A 453 -29.15 17.27 -0.61
N GLU A 454 -28.73 18.23 0.21
CA GLU A 454 -27.32 18.60 0.39
C GLU A 454 -26.54 17.47 1.06
N VAL A 455 -27.11 16.86 2.11
CA VAL A 455 -26.52 15.71 2.83
C VAL A 455 -26.40 14.52 1.89
N CYS A 456 -27.43 14.19 1.11
CA CYS A 456 -27.36 13.10 0.13
C CYS A 456 -26.18 13.31 -0.83
N SER A 457 -26.10 14.49 -1.45
CA SER A 457 -25.03 14.79 -2.40
C SER A 457 -23.63 14.68 -1.76
N LYS A 458 -23.46 15.12 -0.51
CA LYS A 458 -22.19 15.08 0.21
C LYS A 458 -21.79 13.68 0.70
N GLN A 459 -22.75 12.83 1.04
CA GLN A 459 -22.47 11.52 1.68
C GLN A 459 -22.39 10.36 0.68
N LEU A 460 -22.77 10.56 -0.59
CA LEU A 460 -22.83 9.50 -1.61
C LEU A 460 -21.51 8.70 -1.74
N THR A 461 -20.38 9.39 -1.84
CA THR A 461 -19.04 8.76 -1.98
C THR A 461 -18.42 8.32 -0.64
N ARG A 462 -19.07 8.62 0.48
CA ARG A 462 -18.76 8.00 1.77
C ARG A 462 -19.44 6.65 1.91
N PHE A 463 -20.66 6.53 1.38
CA PHE A 463 -21.44 5.28 1.42
C PHE A 463 -21.05 4.30 0.33
N PHE A 464 -20.76 4.79 -0.87
CA PHE A 464 -20.34 4.01 -2.03
C PHE A 464 -18.92 4.36 -2.48
N PHE A 465 -18.17 3.36 -2.94
CA PHE A 465 -16.83 3.55 -3.51
C PHE A 465 -16.51 2.47 -4.54
N LEU A 466 -15.57 2.76 -5.43
CA LEU A 466 -15.09 1.82 -6.44
C LEU A 466 -13.93 1.00 -5.85
N GLU A 467 -14.01 -0.33 -5.94
CA GLU A 467 -12.96 -1.24 -5.46
C GLU A 467 -11.88 -1.50 -6.51
N ARG A 468 -12.26 -1.63 -7.79
CA ARG A 468 -11.31 -1.89 -8.89
C ARG A 468 -11.92 -1.62 -10.26
N VAL A 469 -11.12 -1.09 -11.20
CA VAL A 469 -11.39 -1.16 -12.65
C VAL A 469 -11.00 -2.56 -13.13
N GLU A 470 -11.94 -3.37 -13.61
CA GLU A 470 -11.64 -4.72 -14.12
C GLU A 470 -11.50 -4.69 -15.65
N GLY A 471 -10.49 -5.40 -16.18
CA GLY A 471 -10.25 -5.53 -17.61
C GLY A 471 -11.28 -6.42 -18.32
N GLU A 472 -11.23 -6.44 -19.65
CA GLU A 472 -12.23 -7.04 -20.57
C GLU A 472 -12.65 -8.49 -20.25
N GLU A 473 -11.80 -9.30 -19.61
CA GLU A 473 -12.10 -10.69 -19.27
C GLU A 473 -13.24 -10.86 -18.26
N PHE A 474 -13.53 -9.86 -17.40
CA PHE A 474 -14.61 -9.94 -16.41
C PHE A 474 -15.98 -9.50 -16.95
N VAL A 475 -15.99 -8.69 -18.01
CA VAL A 475 -17.21 -8.12 -18.62
C VAL A 475 -18.12 -9.23 -19.19
N GLN A 476 -17.57 -10.39 -19.53
CA GLN A 476 -18.33 -11.52 -20.07
C GLN A 476 -19.09 -12.34 -19.01
N HIS A 477 -18.83 -12.14 -17.71
CA HIS A 477 -19.38 -12.98 -16.63
C HIS A 477 -20.12 -12.21 -15.52
N SER A 478 -20.20 -10.87 -15.60
CA SER A 478 -20.95 -10.07 -14.63
C SER A 478 -22.42 -9.89 -15.05
N LEU A 479 -23.35 -9.92 -14.08
CA LEU A 479 -24.77 -9.59 -14.28
C LEU A 479 -24.99 -8.07 -14.49
N PHE A 480 -23.92 -7.28 -14.37
CA PHE A 480 -23.85 -5.87 -14.74
C PHE A 480 -22.94 -5.69 -15.96
N PRO A 481 -23.38 -6.09 -17.17
CA PRO A 481 -22.58 -6.04 -18.40
C PRO A 481 -22.17 -4.61 -18.84
N HIS A 482 -22.45 -3.59 -18.03
CA HIS A 482 -22.24 -2.17 -18.28
C HIS A 482 -21.36 -1.49 -17.23
N MET A 483 -20.89 -2.24 -16.22
CA MET A 483 -19.93 -1.73 -15.23
C MET A 483 -18.53 -2.26 -15.56
N HIS A 484 -17.62 -1.39 -15.98
CA HIS A 484 -16.18 -1.66 -16.05
C HIS A 484 -15.50 -1.59 -14.66
N PHE A 485 -16.28 -1.38 -13.61
CA PHE A 485 -15.80 -1.12 -12.25
C PHE A 485 -16.56 -1.96 -11.24
N ARG A 486 -15.86 -2.48 -10.23
CA ARG A 486 -16.47 -3.15 -9.09
C ARG A 486 -16.92 -2.12 -8.05
N LEU A 487 -18.23 -1.92 -7.91
CA LEU A 487 -18.82 -1.01 -6.92
C LEU A 487 -18.96 -1.70 -5.56
N LYS A 488 -18.55 -1.03 -4.49
CA LYS A 488 -18.83 -1.40 -3.10
C LYS A 488 -19.73 -0.35 -2.44
N GLY A 489 -20.56 -0.80 -1.52
CA GLY A 489 -21.33 0.09 -0.65
C GLY A 489 -21.46 -0.47 0.75
N HIS A 490 -21.72 0.40 1.72
CA HIS A 490 -21.85 -0.01 3.12
C HIS A 490 -23.25 -0.56 3.39
N LEU A 491 -23.33 -1.83 3.80
CA LEU A 491 -24.53 -2.46 4.32
C LEU A 491 -24.26 -2.93 5.76
N ARG A 492 -25.07 -2.49 6.71
CA ARG A 492 -24.94 -2.71 8.15
C ARG A 492 -23.56 -2.33 8.67
N GLY A 493 -23.04 -1.21 8.18
CA GLY A 493 -21.69 -0.71 8.50
C GLY A 493 -20.53 -1.52 7.91
N CYS A 494 -20.79 -2.54 7.09
CA CYS A 494 -19.76 -3.35 6.44
C CYS A 494 -19.74 -3.08 4.92
N PRO A 495 -18.57 -2.87 4.31
CA PRO A 495 -18.48 -2.72 2.86
C PRO A 495 -18.81 -4.04 2.15
N GLN A 496 -19.83 -4.03 1.29
CA GLN A 496 -20.22 -5.17 0.46
C GLN A 496 -20.04 -4.84 -1.02
N THR A 497 -19.55 -5.82 -1.78
CA THR A 497 -19.48 -5.72 -3.24
C THR A 497 -20.88 -5.88 -3.81
N VAL A 498 -21.31 -4.93 -4.63
CA VAL A 498 -22.63 -4.93 -5.27
C VAL A 498 -22.66 -6.03 -6.33
N SER A 499 -23.27 -7.17 -6.01
CA SER A 499 -23.38 -8.34 -6.89
C SER A 499 -24.60 -8.31 -7.82
N ASP A 500 -25.67 -7.64 -7.38
CA ASP A 500 -26.94 -7.56 -8.09
C ASP A 500 -27.72 -6.28 -7.71
N TRP A 501 -28.82 -6.02 -8.44
CA TRP A 501 -29.69 -4.88 -8.20
C TRP A 501 -30.39 -4.92 -6.84
N SER A 502 -30.69 -6.11 -6.29
CA SER A 502 -31.34 -6.21 -4.98
C SER A 502 -30.41 -5.66 -3.89
N LEU A 503 -29.16 -6.14 -3.88
CA LEU A 503 -28.15 -5.68 -2.94
C LEU A 503 -27.82 -4.20 -3.13
N PHE A 504 -27.79 -3.71 -4.38
CA PHE A 504 -27.62 -2.28 -4.64
C PHE A 504 -28.71 -1.44 -3.95
N TRP A 505 -29.98 -1.83 -4.10
CA TRP A 505 -31.10 -1.10 -3.51
C TRP A 505 -31.18 -1.24 -1.98
N ASP A 506 -30.75 -2.38 -1.43
CA ASP A 506 -30.63 -2.54 0.03
C ASP A 506 -29.60 -1.54 0.59
N ILE A 507 -28.46 -1.37 -0.10
CA ILE A 507 -27.43 -0.38 0.26
C ILE A 507 -27.96 1.05 0.09
N VAL A 508 -28.67 1.36 -1.01
CA VAL A 508 -29.27 2.68 -1.24
C VAL A 508 -30.28 3.02 -0.13
N SER A 509 -31.07 2.05 0.32
CA SER A 509 -32.03 2.25 1.41
C SER A 509 -31.32 2.61 2.72
N GLU A 510 -30.23 1.91 3.04
CA GLU A 510 -29.43 2.20 4.22
C GLU A 510 -28.72 3.57 4.13
N TYR A 511 -28.23 3.92 2.95
CA TYR A 511 -27.67 5.24 2.65
C TYR A 511 -28.70 6.36 2.86
N LEU A 512 -29.95 6.19 2.41
CA LEU A 512 -31.01 7.19 2.60
C LEU A 512 -31.40 7.33 4.08
N LEU A 513 -31.45 6.22 4.82
CA LEU A 513 -31.68 6.25 6.28
C LEU A 513 -30.55 6.98 7.01
N PHE A 514 -29.30 6.77 6.59
CA PHE A 514 -28.16 7.51 7.12
C PHE A 514 -28.29 9.01 6.84
N CYS A 515 -28.64 9.39 5.60
CA CYS A 515 -28.83 10.79 5.23
C CYS A 515 -30.00 11.44 5.98
N GLN A 516 -31.09 10.70 6.21
CA GLN A 516 -32.22 11.16 7.03
C GLN A 516 -31.73 11.51 8.44
N LYS A 517 -30.98 10.60 9.07
CA LYS A 517 -30.49 10.80 10.44
C LYS A 517 -29.57 12.02 10.55
N GLU A 518 -28.64 12.19 9.61
CA GLU A 518 -27.74 13.35 9.56
C GLU A 518 -28.50 14.67 9.32
N ALA A 519 -29.49 14.67 8.43
CA ALA A 519 -30.33 15.83 8.18
C ALA A 519 -31.20 16.19 9.41
N SER A 520 -31.79 15.19 10.08
CA SER A 520 -32.58 15.36 11.30
C SER A 520 -31.76 15.80 12.52
N LEU A 521 -30.45 15.56 12.55
CA LEU A 521 -29.55 16.12 13.57
C LEU A 521 -29.23 17.60 13.31
N SER A 522 -29.25 18.00 12.04
CA SER A 522 -28.93 19.37 11.60
C SER A 522 -30.13 20.32 11.74
N VAL A 523 -31.34 19.81 11.54
CA VAL A 523 -32.60 20.52 11.84
C VAL A 523 -32.96 20.24 13.30
N GLN A 524 -33.46 21.21 14.06
CA GLN A 524 -33.81 21.06 15.49
C GLN A 524 -35.03 20.14 15.72
N GLY A 525 -34.91 18.86 15.34
CA GLY A 525 -35.92 17.80 15.43
C GLY A 525 -37.09 17.98 14.45
N LEU A 526 -37.35 16.96 13.62
CA LEU A 526 -38.67 16.80 13.00
C LEU A 526 -39.69 16.28 14.02
N ASP A 527 -40.96 16.54 13.74
CA ASP A 527 -42.05 15.88 14.44
C ASP A 527 -41.99 14.35 14.24
N PRO A 528 -42.24 13.53 15.27
CA PRO A 528 -42.11 12.07 15.20
C PRO A 528 -42.96 11.40 14.11
N LEU A 529 -44.09 11.99 13.74
CA LEU A 529 -44.93 11.48 12.66
C LEU A 529 -44.28 11.73 11.30
N ASP A 530 -43.69 12.90 11.10
CA ASP A 530 -43.01 13.24 9.85
C ASP A 530 -41.72 12.40 9.70
N ASP A 531 -40.98 12.15 10.79
CA ASP A 531 -39.78 11.30 10.77
C ASP A 531 -40.11 9.84 10.41
N ARG A 532 -41.24 9.32 10.89
CA ARG A 532 -41.72 7.98 10.53
C ARG A 532 -42.09 7.86 9.06
N ASP A 533 -42.78 8.86 8.51
CA ASP A 533 -43.17 8.89 7.10
C ASP A 533 -41.94 8.92 6.17
N VAL A 534 -40.92 9.70 6.55
CA VAL A 534 -39.63 9.75 5.83
C VAL A 534 -38.88 8.41 5.91
N THR A 535 -38.90 7.72 7.06
CA THR A 535 -38.31 6.39 7.20
C THR A 535 -39.06 5.33 6.38
N ASP A 536 -40.39 5.38 6.34
CA ASP A 536 -41.19 4.48 5.49
C ASP A 536 -40.94 4.76 4.00
N LEU A 537 -40.72 6.03 3.60
CA LEU A 537 -40.29 6.39 2.25
C LEU A 537 -38.89 5.85 1.92
N ALA A 538 -37.91 6.00 2.83
CA ALA A 538 -36.56 5.48 2.65
C ALA A 538 -36.52 3.95 2.50
N THR A 539 -37.41 3.22 3.19
CA THR A 539 -37.42 1.75 3.20
C THR A 539 -38.35 1.12 2.15
N ARG A 540 -39.44 1.79 1.76
CA ARG A 540 -40.45 1.22 0.83
C ARG A 540 -40.54 1.93 -0.51
N GLY A 541 -40.16 3.21 -0.59
CA GLY A 541 -40.32 4.05 -1.78
C GLY A 541 -39.49 3.59 -2.98
N TYR A 542 -38.42 2.82 -2.75
CA TYR A 542 -37.38 2.53 -3.74
C TYR A 542 -37.49 1.15 -4.40
N ARG A 543 -38.59 0.43 -4.16
CA ARG A 543 -38.94 -0.80 -4.88
C ARG A 543 -39.85 -0.55 -6.10
N ASP A 544 -40.07 0.71 -6.47
CA ASP A 544 -40.81 1.05 -7.68
C ASP A 544 -40.03 0.56 -8.91
N LYS A 545 -40.65 -0.36 -9.65
CA LYS A 545 -40.08 -0.92 -10.88
C LYS A 545 -39.76 0.16 -11.93
N GLY A 546 -40.50 1.28 -11.92
CA GLY A 546 -40.26 2.41 -12.82
C GLY A 546 -38.95 3.14 -12.53
N LEU A 547 -38.68 3.45 -11.25
CA LEU A 547 -37.44 4.10 -10.83
C LEU A 547 -36.23 3.19 -11.07
N ILE A 548 -36.36 1.90 -10.78
CA ILE A 548 -35.29 0.90 -11.01
C ILE A 548 -34.95 0.80 -12.50
N ALA A 549 -35.95 0.74 -13.37
CA ALA A 549 -35.75 0.66 -14.81
C ALA A 549 -35.08 1.93 -15.36
N GLU A 550 -35.49 3.11 -14.89
CA GLU A 550 -34.91 4.38 -15.32
C GLU A 550 -33.47 4.58 -14.81
N CYS A 551 -33.18 4.21 -13.56
CA CYS A 551 -31.81 4.21 -13.04
C CYS A 551 -30.93 3.24 -13.83
N SER A 552 -31.42 2.01 -14.08
CA SER A 552 -30.70 1.02 -14.89
C SER A 552 -30.36 1.57 -16.27
N ARG A 553 -31.31 2.21 -16.94
CA ARG A 553 -31.12 2.84 -18.26
C ARG A 553 -30.04 3.93 -18.22
N ARG A 554 -30.02 4.78 -17.18
CA ARG A 554 -29.02 5.84 -17.02
C ARG A 554 -27.62 5.29 -16.79
N PHE A 555 -27.49 4.26 -15.96
CA PHE A 555 -26.22 3.56 -15.76
C PHE A 555 -25.70 2.93 -17.06
N THR A 556 -26.58 2.36 -17.90
CA THR A 556 -26.21 1.85 -19.24
C THR A 556 -25.82 2.96 -20.22
N THR A 557 -26.47 4.12 -20.16
CA THR A 557 -26.17 5.25 -21.07
C THR A 557 -24.82 5.89 -20.74
N PHE A 558 -24.47 5.97 -19.45
CA PHE A 558 -23.16 6.45 -19.00
C PHE A 558 -22.02 5.64 -19.61
N SER A 559 -22.17 4.31 -19.72
CA SER A 559 -21.17 3.46 -20.39
C SER A 559 -21.05 3.72 -21.90
N GLN A 560 -22.14 4.05 -22.60
CA GLN A 560 -22.16 4.20 -24.06
C GLN A 560 -21.54 5.53 -24.54
N PHE A 561 -21.77 6.63 -23.82
CA PHE A 561 -21.12 7.92 -24.13
C PHE A 561 -19.60 7.89 -23.92
N SER A 562 -19.14 6.95 -23.10
CA SER A 562 -17.76 6.78 -22.69
C SER A 562 -16.96 5.91 -23.69
N LEU A 563 -17.64 5.14 -24.55
CA LEU A 563 -17.00 4.19 -25.48
C LEU A 563 -16.78 4.73 -26.90
N ASN A 564 -17.41 5.84 -27.28
CA ASN A 564 -17.43 6.30 -28.67
C ASN A 564 -16.28 7.23 -29.07
N ASP A 565 -15.49 7.74 -28.13
CA ASP A 565 -14.26 8.49 -28.41
C ASP A 565 -13.04 7.71 -27.88
N SER A 566 -12.47 6.84 -28.72
CA SER A 566 -11.05 6.40 -28.68
C SER A 566 -10.50 5.57 -27.51
N ILE A 567 -11.29 4.70 -26.84
CA ILE A 567 -10.74 3.89 -25.74
C ILE A 567 -10.66 2.40 -26.12
N LEU A 568 -9.56 2.07 -26.79
CA LEU A 568 -8.94 0.74 -26.81
C LEU A 568 -7.50 0.82 -26.27
N HIS A 569 -7.20 1.82 -25.44
CA HIS A 569 -5.83 2.18 -25.12
C HIS A 569 -5.46 1.84 -23.67
N SER A 570 -4.89 0.64 -23.50
CA SER A 570 -3.95 0.29 -22.43
C SER A 570 -4.53 0.22 -21.00
N PRO A 571 -4.09 -0.73 -20.14
CA PRO A 571 -4.54 -0.81 -18.73
C PRO A 571 -4.08 0.37 -17.84
N TRP A 572 -3.69 1.50 -18.42
CA TRP A 572 -3.09 2.67 -17.77
C TRP A 572 -3.82 3.99 -18.05
N GLU A 573 -5.00 3.95 -18.68
CA GLU A 573 -5.92 5.09 -18.69
C GLU A 573 -6.69 5.12 -17.36
N PHE A 574 -6.12 5.84 -16.39
CA PHE A 574 -6.63 5.92 -15.03
C PHE A 574 -7.74 6.95 -14.97
N SER A 575 -8.98 6.47 -15.09
CA SER A 575 -10.19 7.27 -15.27
C SER A 575 -10.20 8.08 -16.56
N PHE A 576 -11.39 8.51 -16.98
CA PHE A 576 -11.71 9.06 -18.31
C PHE A 576 -10.88 10.26 -18.84
N LYS A 577 -9.81 10.72 -18.16
CA LYS A 577 -8.98 11.87 -18.60
C LYS A 577 -7.49 11.90 -18.23
N VAL A 578 -6.95 11.08 -17.32
CA VAL A 578 -5.56 11.28 -16.82
C VAL A 578 -4.61 10.21 -17.36
N SER A 579 -3.74 10.59 -18.31
CA SER A 579 -2.66 9.72 -18.79
C SER A 579 -1.61 9.46 -17.69
N PHE A 580 -0.84 8.37 -17.76
CA PHE A 580 0.27 8.13 -16.82
C PHE A 580 1.25 9.31 -16.76
N GLU A 581 1.50 9.97 -17.90
CA GLU A 581 2.34 11.15 -17.98
C GLU A 581 1.76 12.33 -17.19
N GLU A 582 0.44 12.54 -17.26
CA GLU A 582 -0.25 13.56 -16.49
C GLU A 582 -0.29 13.24 -14.99
N GLY A 583 -0.46 11.96 -14.63
CA GLY A 583 -0.28 11.50 -13.26
C GLY A 583 1.14 11.74 -12.75
N CYS A 584 2.18 11.52 -13.57
CA CYS A 584 3.55 11.88 -13.22
C CYS A 584 3.73 13.38 -13.04
N ARG A 585 3.06 14.24 -13.82
CA ARG A 585 3.08 15.70 -13.62
C ARG A 585 2.44 16.12 -12.29
N LEU A 586 1.40 15.42 -11.83
CA LEU A 586 0.81 15.64 -10.50
C LEU A 586 1.77 15.21 -9.37
N VAL A 587 2.50 14.11 -9.56
CA VAL A 587 3.53 13.66 -8.60
C VAL A 587 4.71 14.64 -8.58
N PHE A 588 5.12 15.18 -9.73
CA PHE A 588 6.25 16.08 -9.91
C PHE A 588 5.82 17.47 -10.43
N PRO A 589 5.16 18.30 -9.59
CA PRO A 589 4.57 19.58 -10.00
C PRO A 589 5.66 20.65 -10.24
N ARG A 590 6.24 20.71 -11.44
CA ARG A 590 7.00 21.84 -12.04
C ARG A 590 7.56 21.42 -13.43
N GLU A 591 8.23 22.32 -14.14
CA GLU A 591 9.02 22.06 -15.37
C GLU A 591 10.11 20.96 -15.21
N SER A 592 10.20 20.33 -14.04
CA SER A 592 11.09 19.23 -13.70
C SER A 592 10.81 17.96 -14.52
N PHE A 593 9.55 17.67 -14.83
CA PHE A 593 9.17 16.59 -15.75
C PHE A 593 8.95 17.14 -17.17
N GLN A 594 10.00 17.70 -17.79
CA GLN A 594 9.98 17.89 -19.25
C GLN A 594 9.94 16.49 -19.90
N GLN A 595 9.05 16.30 -20.87
CA GLN A 595 8.78 15.05 -21.61
C GLN A 595 9.98 14.54 -22.44
N VAL A 596 11.21 14.70 -21.99
CA VAL A 596 12.37 14.06 -22.62
C VAL A 596 12.31 12.59 -22.22
N HIS A 597 11.70 11.79 -23.07
CA HIS A 597 11.69 10.35 -22.95
C HIS A 597 12.18 9.72 -24.24
N THR A 598 12.98 8.67 -24.11
CA THR A 598 13.37 7.82 -25.24
C THR A 598 12.42 6.65 -25.31
N THR A 599 11.95 6.33 -26.52
CA THR A 599 11.13 5.15 -26.76
C THR A 599 11.85 4.15 -27.65
N SER A 600 11.59 2.86 -27.42
CA SER A 600 12.02 1.80 -28.33
C SER A 600 11.07 0.61 -28.24
N PHE A 601 10.84 -0.02 -29.39
CA PHE A 601 10.29 -1.36 -29.46
C PHE A 601 11.44 -2.35 -29.25
N CYS A 602 11.27 -3.33 -28.36
CA CYS A 602 12.30 -4.32 -28.03
C CYS A 602 11.71 -5.71 -28.21
N GLU A 603 12.19 -6.46 -29.21
CA GLU A 603 11.72 -7.82 -29.51
C GLU A 603 12.47 -8.86 -28.66
N GLU A 604 13.76 -8.61 -28.42
CA GLU A 604 14.62 -9.48 -27.64
C GLU A 604 15.19 -8.80 -26.38
N VAL A 605 15.72 -9.62 -25.46
CA VAL A 605 16.32 -9.14 -24.21
C VAL A 605 17.59 -8.32 -24.46
N ASP A 606 18.34 -8.68 -25.52
CA ASP A 606 19.54 -7.97 -25.93
C ASP A 606 19.18 -6.55 -26.43
N ASP A 607 18.16 -6.42 -27.28
CA ASP A 607 17.65 -5.12 -27.76
C ASP A 607 17.25 -4.23 -26.59
N PHE A 608 16.54 -4.82 -25.61
CA PHE A 608 16.09 -4.10 -24.45
C PHE A 608 17.26 -3.61 -23.58
N TRP A 609 18.29 -4.43 -23.38
CA TRP A 609 19.48 -3.99 -22.66
C TRP A 609 20.18 -2.84 -23.39
N VAL A 610 20.34 -2.94 -24.70
CA VAL A 610 20.93 -1.87 -25.51
C VAL A 610 20.11 -0.58 -25.42
N PHE A 611 18.78 -0.67 -25.52
CA PHE A 611 17.90 0.47 -25.32
C PHE A 611 18.10 1.14 -23.95
N LEU A 612 18.25 0.37 -22.87
CA LEU A 612 18.53 0.92 -21.55
C LEU A 612 19.89 1.63 -21.51
N MET A 613 20.93 1.08 -22.15
CA MET A 613 22.27 1.69 -22.18
C MET A 613 22.26 3.01 -22.97
N ASP A 614 21.71 2.99 -24.19
CA ASP A 614 21.54 4.18 -25.03
C ASP A 614 20.70 5.26 -24.34
N GLY A 615 19.66 4.85 -23.61
CA GLY A 615 18.82 5.78 -22.84
C GLY A 615 19.61 6.52 -21.77
N VAL A 616 20.50 5.84 -21.05
CA VAL A 616 21.37 6.47 -20.04
C VAL A 616 22.39 7.39 -20.69
N GLU A 617 23.00 6.98 -21.80
CA GLU A 617 23.96 7.83 -22.53
C GLU A 617 23.30 9.12 -23.04
N ARG A 618 22.03 9.06 -23.46
CA ARG A 618 21.24 10.22 -23.91
C ARG A 618 20.64 11.06 -22.78
N SER A 619 20.80 10.66 -21.52
CA SER A 619 20.34 11.45 -20.37
C SER A 619 21.17 12.73 -20.18
N CYS A 620 20.73 13.65 -19.33
CA CYS A 620 21.49 14.86 -19.05
C CYS A 620 22.86 14.55 -18.41
N THR A 621 23.87 15.36 -18.72
CA THR A 621 25.25 15.17 -18.22
C THR A 621 25.32 15.08 -16.70
N SER A 622 24.50 15.85 -15.99
CA SER A 622 24.39 15.83 -14.53
C SER A 622 23.84 14.51 -13.98
N PHE A 623 22.84 13.90 -14.63
CA PHE A 623 22.34 12.57 -14.23
C PHE A 623 23.38 11.48 -14.53
N PHE A 624 24.02 11.54 -15.70
CA PHE A 624 25.09 10.63 -16.07
C PHE A 624 26.25 10.66 -15.07
N GLU A 625 26.72 11.87 -14.69
CA GLU A 625 27.73 12.04 -13.65
C GLU A 625 27.24 11.53 -12.28
N SER A 626 25.98 11.77 -11.93
CA SER A 626 25.39 11.29 -10.67
C SER A 626 25.39 9.76 -10.59
N CYS A 627 25.04 9.08 -11.69
CA CYS A 627 25.11 7.62 -11.78
C CYS A 627 26.51 7.07 -11.56
N SER A 628 27.54 7.78 -12.05
CA SER A 628 28.94 7.38 -11.84
C SER A 628 29.36 7.42 -10.36
N ARG A 629 28.74 8.30 -9.56
CA ARG A 629 29.06 8.51 -8.14
C ARG A 629 28.13 7.77 -7.19
N ASN A 630 26.89 7.47 -7.61
CA ASN A 630 25.85 6.89 -6.78
C ASN A 630 25.12 5.75 -7.49
N GLN A 631 25.30 4.53 -6.98
CA GLN A 631 24.68 3.33 -7.55
C GLN A 631 23.15 3.29 -7.43
N ASN A 632 22.59 4.11 -6.55
CA ASN A 632 21.16 4.14 -6.27
C ASN A 632 20.41 5.20 -7.08
N GLU A 633 21.07 5.93 -7.97
CA GLU A 633 20.39 6.82 -8.92
C GLU A 633 19.40 6.02 -9.76
N SER A 634 18.26 6.65 -10.04
CA SER A 634 17.16 5.95 -10.70
C SER A 634 16.38 6.82 -11.66
N LEU A 635 15.82 6.18 -12.69
CA LEU A 635 14.87 6.75 -13.64
C LEU A 635 13.57 5.96 -13.61
N ILE A 636 12.51 6.57 -14.12
CA ILE A 636 11.24 5.88 -14.34
C ILE A 636 11.35 5.18 -15.70
N LEU A 637 11.08 3.88 -15.70
CA LEU A 637 10.98 3.06 -16.89
C LEU A 637 9.53 2.57 -16.99
N SER A 638 8.89 2.80 -18.13
CA SER A 638 7.53 2.30 -18.37
C SER A 638 7.48 1.39 -19.58
N SER A 639 6.67 0.35 -19.48
CA SER A 639 6.15 -0.43 -20.59
C SER A 639 4.61 -0.34 -20.59
N PRO A 640 3.94 -0.84 -21.63
CA PRO A 640 2.48 -0.93 -21.65
C PRO A 640 1.91 -1.93 -20.64
N ARG A 641 2.74 -2.59 -19.82
CA ARG A 641 2.28 -3.55 -18.80
C ARG A 641 2.93 -3.35 -17.43
N SER A 642 3.93 -2.49 -17.29
CA SER A 642 4.67 -2.32 -16.04
C SER A 642 5.37 -0.98 -15.96
N ILE A 643 5.44 -0.42 -14.76
CA ILE A 643 6.31 0.72 -14.46
C ILE A 643 7.33 0.24 -13.45
N LEU A 644 8.59 0.53 -13.70
CA LEU A 644 9.74 0.04 -12.97
C LEU A 644 10.66 1.19 -12.60
N LEU A 645 11.31 1.06 -11.45
CA LEU A 645 12.37 1.97 -11.05
C LEU A 645 13.68 1.46 -11.64
N PHE A 646 14.12 2.04 -12.76
CA PHE A 646 15.36 1.69 -13.44
C PHE A 646 16.55 2.31 -12.68
N ARG A 647 17.55 1.49 -12.34
CA ARG A 647 18.75 1.83 -11.57
C ARG A 647 20.01 1.63 -12.42
N PRO A 648 20.35 2.59 -13.29
CA PRO A 648 21.51 2.49 -14.18
C PRO A 648 22.85 2.57 -13.45
N GLY A 649 22.90 3.10 -12.22
CA GLY A 649 24.12 3.27 -11.46
C GLY A 649 24.77 1.97 -10.97
N SER A 650 24.19 0.80 -11.23
CA SER A 650 24.81 -0.47 -10.83
C SER A 650 26.18 -0.62 -11.54
N LYS A 651 27.24 -0.91 -10.77
CA LYS A 651 28.64 -0.85 -11.24
C LYS A 651 28.87 -1.57 -12.58
N TYR A 652 28.33 -2.77 -12.73
CA TYR A 652 28.48 -3.56 -13.95
C TYR A 652 27.67 -3.02 -15.13
N PHE A 653 26.44 -2.54 -14.89
CA PHE A 653 25.63 -1.93 -15.94
C PHE A 653 26.31 -0.67 -16.46
N PHE A 654 26.72 0.22 -15.55
CA PHE A 654 27.34 1.51 -15.89
C PHE A 654 28.71 1.35 -16.57
N ARG A 655 29.45 0.28 -16.26
CA ARG A 655 30.70 -0.06 -16.98
C ARG A 655 30.45 -0.33 -18.46
N GLY A 656 29.31 -0.91 -18.83
CA GLY A 656 28.93 -1.07 -20.22
C GLY A 656 28.61 0.27 -20.88
N VAL A 657 27.90 1.15 -20.17
CA VAL A 657 27.54 2.48 -20.67
C VAL A 657 28.78 3.34 -20.93
N LEU A 658 29.82 3.22 -20.09
CA LEU A 658 31.09 3.95 -20.23
C LEU A 658 32.02 3.35 -21.30
N ALA A 659 31.73 2.18 -21.84
CA ALA A 659 32.66 1.50 -22.74
C ALA A 659 32.66 2.17 -24.12
N GLU A 660 33.85 2.42 -24.67
CA GLU A 660 34.03 2.96 -26.04
C GLU A 660 33.78 1.90 -27.14
N ILE A 661 32.82 1.00 -26.93
CA ILE A 661 32.42 -0.03 -27.90
C ILE A 661 30.91 -0.11 -27.99
N TYR A 662 30.42 -0.55 -29.15
CA TYR A 662 28.98 -0.64 -29.39
C TYR A 662 28.29 -1.57 -28.35
N PRO A 663 27.14 -1.19 -27.77
CA PRO A 663 26.50 -1.93 -26.67
C PRO A 663 26.29 -3.43 -26.94
N TYR A 664 25.86 -3.82 -28.14
CA TYR A 664 25.75 -5.25 -28.51
C TYR A 664 27.08 -5.99 -28.45
N THR A 665 28.17 -5.35 -28.90
CA THR A 665 29.52 -5.93 -28.83
C THR A 665 29.97 -6.04 -27.39
N TRP A 666 29.66 -5.05 -26.55
CA TRP A 666 29.95 -5.11 -25.12
C TRP A 666 29.22 -6.27 -24.44
N ILE A 667 27.90 -6.39 -24.64
CA ILE A 667 27.08 -7.46 -24.05
C ILE A 667 27.60 -8.83 -24.50
N ARG A 668 27.90 -9.01 -25.79
CA ARG A 668 28.41 -10.27 -26.32
C ARG A 668 29.76 -10.63 -25.72
N ASP A 669 30.74 -9.72 -25.80
CA ASP A 669 32.15 -10.04 -25.54
C ASP A 669 32.52 -9.98 -24.06
N PHE A 670 31.88 -9.09 -23.30
CA PHE A 670 32.19 -8.86 -21.88
C PHE A 670 31.18 -9.49 -20.93
N PHE A 671 30.02 -9.94 -21.41
CA PHE A 671 29.02 -10.61 -20.57
C PHE A 671 28.70 -12.03 -21.04
N LEU A 672 28.20 -12.22 -22.26
CA LEU A 672 27.71 -13.52 -22.72
C LEU A 672 28.83 -14.55 -22.92
N LEU A 673 29.92 -14.20 -23.61
CA LEU A 673 31.02 -15.14 -23.88
C LEU A 673 31.71 -15.62 -22.58
N PRO A 674 32.09 -14.74 -21.63
CA PRO A 674 32.68 -15.19 -20.37
C PRO A 674 31.73 -16.09 -19.56
N LEU A 675 30.43 -15.79 -19.58
CA LEU A 675 29.42 -16.61 -18.91
C LEU A 675 29.23 -17.97 -19.58
N ARG A 676 29.21 -18.04 -20.91
CA ARG A 676 29.17 -19.31 -21.64
C ARG A 676 30.37 -20.19 -21.32
N GLU A 677 31.58 -19.64 -21.27
CA GLU A 677 32.78 -20.39 -20.92
C GLU A 677 32.71 -21.00 -19.52
N LYS A 678 32.14 -20.26 -18.55
CA LYS A 678 32.01 -20.73 -17.15
C LYS A 678 30.83 -21.67 -16.94
N TYR A 679 29.66 -21.35 -17.48
CA TYR A 679 28.42 -22.08 -17.23
C TYR A 679 28.20 -23.27 -18.16
N CYS A 680 28.71 -23.22 -19.41
CA CYS A 680 28.49 -24.26 -20.41
C CYS A 680 29.63 -25.29 -20.43
N ALA A 681 30.14 -25.68 -19.27
CA ALA A 681 31.04 -26.82 -19.15
C ALA A 681 30.25 -28.14 -19.21
N LYS A 682 30.84 -29.19 -19.81
CA LYS A 682 30.21 -30.53 -19.83
C LYS A 682 30.21 -31.12 -18.42
N ILE A 683 29.03 -31.50 -17.94
CA ILE A 683 28.84 -32.09 -16.62
C ILE A 683 29.01 -33.61 -16.74
N SER A 684 29.91 -34.20 -15.96
CA SER A 684 30.15 -35.66 -15.99
C SER A 684 28.94 -36.45 -15.46
N PRO A 685 28.76 -37.72 -15.85
CA PRO A 685 27.62 -38.54 -15.41
C PRO A 685 27.44 -38.66 -13.89
N SER A 686 28.54 -38.75 -13.14
CA SER A 686 28.50 -38.83 -11.68
C SER A 686 27.98 -37.54 -11.05
N VAL A 687 28.38 -36.39 -11.60
CA VAL A 687 27.92 -35.07 -11.16
C VAL A 687 26.47 -34.83 -11.58
N GLN A 688 26.08 -35.21 -12.79
CA GLN A 688 24.69 -35.13 -13.27
C GLN A 688 23.72 -35.84 -12.30
N ARG A 689 24.08 -37.05 -11.85
CA ARG A 689 23.27 -37.82 -10.90
C ARG A 689 23.09 -37.09 -9.58
N LYS A 690 24.19 -36.63 -8.97
CA LYS A 690 24.14 -35.90 -7.70
C LYS A 690 23.39 -34.57 -7.80
N MET A 691 23.54 -33.85 -8.91
CA MET A 691 22.75 -32.63 -9.17
C MET A 691 21.25 -32.94 -9.22
N MET A 692 20.87 -34.03 -9.89
CA MET A 692 19.48 -34.46 -9.96
C MET A 692 18.95 -34.94 -8.61
N ASP A 693 19.75 -35.68 -7.84
CA ASP A 693 19.41 -36.09 -6.48
C ASP A 693 19.20 -34.87 -5.57
N SER A 694 20.10 -33.89 -5.62
CA SER A 694 19.97 -32.62 -4.88
C SER A 694 18.73 -31.82 -5.28
N PHE A 695 18.41 -31.77 -6.57
CA PHE A 695 17.18 -31.11 -7.05
C PHE A 695 15.91 -31.84 -6.61
N LEU A 696 15.93 -33.18 -6.63
CA LEU A 696 14.78 -34.04 -6.31
C LEU A 696 14.60 -34.30 -4.80
N ASP A 697 15.63 -34.12 -3.98
CA ASP A 697 15.56 -34.24 -2.51
C ASP A 697 14.51 -33.30 -1.91
N GLN A 698 14.21 -32.20 -2.60
CA GLN A 698 13.16 -31.26 -2.23
C GLN A 698 11.73 -31.83 -2.43
N LYS A 699 11.55 -32.98 -3.09
CA LYS A 699 10.25 -33.64 -3.34
C LYS A 699 10.34 -35.17 -3.36
N LYS A 700 10.07 -35.79 -2.20
CA LYS A 700 10.07 -37.26 -1.97
C LYS A 700 9.34 -38.10 -3.03
N LEU A 701 8.26 -37.58 -3.64
CA LEU A 701 7.41 -38.31 -4.61
C LEU A 701 7.97 -38.43 -6.04
N LEU A 702 9.00 -37.66 -6.41
CA LEU A 702 9.52 -37.59 -7.80
C LEU A 702 10.86 -38.31 -8.00
N LYS A 703 11.43 -38.87 -6.92
CA LYS A 703 12.86 -39.18 -6.78
C LYS A 703 13.35 -40.34 -7.67
N THR A 704 12.60 -41.45 -7.75
CA THR A 704 13.14 -42.70 -8.31
C THR A 704 12.96 -42.83 -9.84
N ILE A 705 11.91 -42.24 -10.42
CA ILE A 705 11.58 -42.42 -11.86
C ILE A 705 12.22 -41.34 -12.75
N LEU A 706 12.43 -40.13 -12.21
CA LEU A 706 12.96 -39.01 -13.00
C LEU A 706 14.49 -39.00 -13.07
N ALA A 707 15.20 -39.42 -12.01
CA ALA A 707 16.65 -39.33 -11.98
C ALA A 707 17.34 -40.18 -13.06
N GLU A 708 16.94 -41.44 -13.21
CA GLU A 708 17.55 -42.36 -14.18
C GLU A 708 17.27 -41.99 -15.65
N ARG A 709 16.17 -41.30 -15.92
CA ARG A 709 15.76 -40.91 -17.28
C ARG A 709 16.39 -39.59 -17.75
N VAL A 710 16.82 -38.75 -16.83
CA VAL A 710 17.45 -37.45 -17.16
C VAL A 710 18.98 -37.56 -17.25
N VAL A 711 19.61 -38.41 -16.41
CA VAL A 711 21.06 -38.58 -16.37
C VAL A 711 21.58 -39.27 -17.64
N SER A 712 22.56 -38.66 -18.28
CA SER A 712 23.27 -39.22 -19.44
C SER A 712 24.40 -40.15 -19.01
N ARG A 713 24.72 -41.14 -19.88
CA ARG A 713 25.97 -41.92 -19.76
C ARG A 713 27.21 -41.15 -20.17
N GLU A 714 27.03 -40.05 -20.90
CA GLU A 714 28.10 -39.17 -21.38
C GLU A 714 28.06 -37.82 -20.66
N ALA A 715 29.17 -37.08 -20.71
CA ALA A 715 29.19 -35.72 -20.21
C ALA A 715 28.38 -34.81 -21.12
N VAL A 716 27.39 -34.08 -20.57
CA VAL A 716 26.47 -33.23 -21.34
C VAL A 716 26.47 -31.80 -20.83
N PHE A 717 26.08 -30.86 -21.68
CA PHE A 717 25.86 -29.47 -21.28
C PHE A 717 24.59 -29.33 -20.42
N PRO A 718 24.50 -28.28 -19.58
CA PRO A 718 23.29 -28.03 -18.77
C PRO A 718 22.02 -27.91 -19.62
N SER A 719 22.11 -27.29 -20.81
CA SER A 719 20.99 -27.15 -21.74
C SER A 719 20.45 -28.48 -22.27
N GLU A 720 21.33 -29.44 -22.53
CA GLU A 720 20.97 -30.79 -22.94
C GLU A 720 20.29 -31.56 -21.78
N MET A 721 20.80 -31.39 -20.55
CA MET A 721 20.18 -31.96 -19.35
C MET A 721 18.77 -31.38 -19.10
N ARG A 722 18.58 -30.06 -19.30
CA ARG A 722 17.25 -29.42 -19.26
C ARG A 722 16.31 -29.96 -20.34
N LYS A 723 16.79 -30.13 -21.58
CA LYS A 723 15.99 -30.70 -22.70
C LYS A 723 15.51 -32.11 -22.35
N ARG A 724 16.37 -32.94 -21.76
CA ARG A 724 16.00 -34.29 -21.29
C ARG A 724 14.94 -34.24 -20.20
N LEU A 725 15.11 -33.38 -19.19
CA LEU A 725 14.07 -33.18 -18.17
C LEU A 725 12.74 -32.74 -18.80
N ALA A 726 12.77 -31.81 -19.75
CA ALA A 726 11.57 -31.34 -20.45
C ALA A 726 10.88 -32.48 -21.23
N ASN A 727 11.65 -33.37 -21.85
CA ASN A 727 11.13 -34.54 -22.56
C ASN A 727 10.50 -35.55 -21.59
N VAL A 728 11.13 -35.79 -20.44
CA VAL A 728 10.58 -36.71 -19.42
C VAL A 728 9.28 -36.16 -18.80
N LEU A 729 9.16 -34.84 -18.62
CA LEU A 729 7.95 -34.19 -18.11
C LEU A 729 6.78 -34.16 -19.13
N GLY A 730 7.03 -34.42 -20.41
CA GLY A 730 6.01 -34.52 -21.45
C GLY A 730 5.16 -33.24 -21.60
N LYS A 731 3.83 -33.36 -21.64
CA LYS A 731 2.88 -32.23 -21.66
C LYS A 731 2.26 -31.94 -20.28
N SER A 732 2.93 -32.32 -19.19
CA SER A 732 2.43 -32.08 -17.83
C SER A 732 2.10 -30.61 -17.57
N HIS A 733 1.00 -30.34 -16.88
CA HIS A 733 0.59 -28.99 -16.48
C HIS A 733 1.69 -28.28 -15.66
N TYR A 734 2.49 -29.04 -14.91
CA TYR A 734 3.58 -28.54 -14.08
C TYR A 734 4.92 -28.37 -14.82
N ARG A 735 5.01 -28.73 -16.11
CA ARG A 735 6.27 -28.74 -16.87
C ARG A 735 6.99 -27.39 -16.79
N LYS A 736 6.28 -26.29 -17.08
CA LYS A 736 6.88 -24.94 -17.09
C LYS A 736 7.46 -24.57 -15.73
N ASP A 737 6.73 -24.83 -14.65
CA ASP A 737 7.17 -24.50 -13.30
C ASP A 737 8.37 -25.34 -12.84
N ILE A 738 8.39 -26.64 -13.15
CA ILE A 738 9.51 -27.51 -12.81
C ILE A 738 10.76 -27.08 -13.58
N LEU A 739 10.65 -26.79 -14.88
CA LEU A 739 11.78 -26.33 -15.68
C LEU A 739 12.34 -24.99 -15.18
N ARG A 740 11.48 -24.03 -14.79
CA ARG A 740 11.93 -22.76 -14.20
C ARG A 740 12.72 -22.95 -12.91
N ARG A 741 12.26 -23.86 -12.04
CA ARG A 741 12.99 -24.22 -10.81
C ARG A 741 14.31 -24.90 -11.11
N PHE A 742 14.35 -25.69 -12.17
CA PHE A 742 15.58 -26.34 -12.61
C PHE A 742 16.59 -25.34 -13.19
N ASP A 743 16.12 -24.33 -13.92
CA ASP A 743 16.97 -23.22 -14.37
C ASP A 743 17.53 -22.42 -13.18
N ALA A 744 16.67 -22.07 -12.22
CA ALA A 744 17.08 -21.42 -10.98
C ALA A 744 18.12 -22.25 -10.21
N PHE A 745 17.96 -23.58 -10.21
CA PHE A 745 18.92 -24.51 -9.62
C PHE A 745 20.27 -24.47 -10.35
N PHE A 746 20.29 -24.52 -11.69
CA PHE A 746 21.54 -24.42 -12.44
C PHE A 746 22.24 -23.09 -12.23
N PHE A 747 21.48 -21.99 -12.25
CA PHE A 747 22.02 -20.65 -12.02
C PHE A 747 22.70 -20.54 -10.65
N LYS A 748 22.10 -21.14 -9.61
CA LYS A 748 22.65 -21.17 -8.25
C LYS A 748 23.87 -22.08 -8.07
N LYS A 749 23.84 -23.27 -8.70
CA LYS A 749 24.81 -24.34 -8.43
C LYS A 749 26.06 -24.28 -9.31
N LEU A 750 25.95 -23.80 -10.54
CA LEU A 750 27.06 -23.74 -11.48
C LEU A 750 27.84 -22.41 -11.33
N PRO A 751 29.14 -22.38 -11.66
CA PRO A 751 30.00 -23.49 -12.07
C PRO A 751 30.38 -24.44 -10.92
N ILE A 752 30.99 -25.57 -11.27
CA ILE A 752 31.47 -26.59 -10.33
C ILE A 752 32.99 -26.53 -10.29
N PHE A 753 33.56 -26.63 -9.09
CA PHE A 753 34.99 -26.48 -8.86
C PHE A 753 35.63 -27.77 -8.35
N SER A 754 36.91 -27.94 -8.66
CA SER A 754 37.80 -28.83 -7.90
C SER A 754 38.45 -28.07 -6.74
N LEU A 755 38.83 -28.78 -5.68
CA LEU A 755 39.48 -28.18 -4.51
C LEU A 755 40.81 -27.49 -4.88
N GLU A 756 41.52 -28.05 -5.86
CA GLU A 756 42.76 -27.49 -6.40
C GLU A 756 42.52 -26.17 -7.16
N GLU A 757 41.44 -26.07 -7.93
CA GLU A 757 41.07 -24.81 -8.59
C GLU A 757 40.71 -23.74 -7.54
N VAL A 758 39.90 -24.09 -6.54
CA VAL A 758 39.55 -23.18 -5.45
C VAL A 758 40.81 -22.65 -4.76
N ARG A 759 41.73 -23.53 -4.37
CA ARG A 759 43.01 -23.15 -3.76
C ARG A 759 43.77 -22.13 -4.63
N ARG A 760 43.96 -22.46 -5.91
CA ARG A 760 44.70 -21.62 -6.86
C ARG A 760 44.09 -20.23 -7.02
N TYR A 761 42.77 -20.13 -7.05
CA TYR A 761 42.09 -18.83 -7.16
C TYR A 761 42.21 -18.03 -5.86
N LEU A 762 42.12 -18.67 -4.70
CA LEU A 762 42.23 -17.98 -3.41
C LEU A 762 43.63 -17.44 -3.15
N GLU A 763 44.68 -18.18 -3.52
CA GLU A 763 46.06 -17.70 -3.46
C GLU A 763 46.18 -16.38 -4.24
N LYS A 764 45.62 -16.31 -5.46
CA LYS A 764 45.57 -15.07 -6.24
C LYS A 764 44.80 -13.95 -5.55
N ILE A 765 43.65 -14.25 -4.92
CA ILE A 765 42.80 -13.24 -4.27
C ILE A 765 43.50 -12.64 -3.06
N VAL A 766 44.14 -13.47 -2.24
CA VAL A 766 44.84 -13.04 -1.00
C VAL A 766 46.04 -12.16 -1.34
N ASP A 767 46.70 -12.41 -2.47
CA ASP A 767 47.83 -11.62 -2.96
C ASP A 767 47.43 -10.26 -3.53
N LEU A 768 46.14 -10.00 -3.75
CA LEU A 768 45.69 -8.70 -4.28
C LEU A 768 45.81 -7.60 -3.24
N GLU A 769 46.25 -6.43 -3.71
CA GLU A 769 46.35 -5.22 -2.90
C GLU A 769 45.01 -4.83 -2.24
N TRP A 770 43.89 -5.08 -2.92
CA TRP A 770 42.54 -4.86 -2.36
C TRP A 770 42.30 -5.64 -1.07
N PHE A 771 42.80 -6.88 -1.00
CA PHE A 771 42.66 -7.77 0.15
C PHE A 771 43.58 -7.35 1.29
N GLN A 772 44.83 -7.03 0.96
CA GLN A 772 45.85 -6.59 1.91
C GLN A 772 45.52 -5.24 2.58
N ARG A 773 45.07 -4.24 1.81
CA ARG A 773 44.70 -2.90 2.33
C ARG A 773 43.55 -2.94 3.34
N ARG A 774 42.69 -3.95 3.28
CA ARG A 774 41.56 -4.11 4.21
C ARG A 774 41.95 -4.84 5.51
N GLY A 775 43.18 -5.33 5.61
CA GLY A 775 43.70 -5.99 6.82
C GLY A 775 42.91 -7.24 7.20
N LEU A 776 42.40 -7.99 6.20
CA LEU A 776 41.65 -9.21 6.43
C LEU A 776 42.62 -10.35 6.81
N HIS A 777 42.34 -11.03 7.93
CA HIS A 777 43.00 -12.28 8.25
C HIS A 777 42.34 -13.42 7.46
N PHE A 778 43.14 -14.18 6.69
CA PHE A 778 42.65 -15.28 5.86
C PHE A 778 43.76 -16.33 5.62
N SER A 779 43.45 -17.60 5.91
CA SER A 779 44.32 -18.73 5.58
C SER A 779 43.73 -19.57 4.46
N VAL A 780 44.45 -19.69 3.33
CA VAL A 780 44.01 -20.52 2.20
C VAL A 780 43.95 -22.00 2.61
N ASP A 781 44.93 -22.49 3.36
CA ASP A 781 44.93 -23.87 3.85
C ASP A 781 43.80 -24.12 4.86
N GLY A 782 43.49 -23.13 5.71
CA GLY A 782 42.37 -23.19 6.64
C GLY A 782 41.02 -23.28 5.92
N PHE A 783 40.80 -22.42 4.94
CA PHE A 783 39.58 -22.43 4.12
C PHE A 783 39.44 -23.70 3.28
N THR A 784 40.51 -24.14 2.61
CA THR A 784 40.44 -25.36 1.79
C THR A 784 40.21 -26.60 2.64
N ALA A 785 40.66 -26.62 3.91
CA ALA A 785 40.34 -27.68 4.85
C ALA A 785 38.84 -27.74 5.17
N SER A 786 38.15 -26.60 5.33
CA SER A 786 36.70 -26.58 5.59
C SER A 786 35.86 -27.08 4.41
N LEU A 787 36.41 -27.14 3.21
CA LEU A 787 35.74 -27.67 2.02
C LEU A 787 36.00 -29.17 1.76
N LYS A 788 36.93 -29.82 2.48
CA LYS A 788 37.31 -31.22 2.22
C LYS A 788 36.17 -32.22 2.49
N GLU A 789 35.18 -31.82 3.27
CA GLU A 789 34.02 -32.66 3.60
C GLU A 789 32.98 -32.71 2.46
N GLU A 790 33.07 -31.80 1.50
CA GLU A 790 32.09 -31.67 0.42
C GLU A 790 32.45 -32.54 -0.79
N GLU A 791 31.48 -33.34 -1.24
CA GLU A 791 31.69 -34.30 -2.34
C GLU A 791 31.65 -33.63 -3.73
N ILE A 792 30.98 -32.49 -3.84
CA ILE A 792 30.97 -31.60 -5.02
C ILE A 792 31.04 -30.15 -4.53
N LEU A 793 32.02 -29.39 -5.02
CA LEU A 793 32.13 -27.97 -4.73
C LEU A 793 31.30 -27.17 -5.73
N PHE A 794 30.02 -26.98 -5.41
CA PHE A 794 29.16 -26.05 -6.12
C PHE A 794 29.53 -24.60 -5.82
N HIS A 795 29.25 -23.72 -6.77
CA HIS A 795 29.45 -22.29 -6.63
C HIS A 795 28.85 -21.72 -5.32
N ASP A 796 27.60 -22.05 -5.00
CA ASP A 796 26.92 -21.52 -3.82
C ASP A 796 27.56 -21.99 -2.50
N ILE A 797 28.07 -23.22 -2.46
CA ILE A 797 28.82 -23.76 -1.31
C ILE A 797 30.13 -23.00 -1.15
N VAL A 798 30.89 -22.85 -2.23
CA VAL A 798 32.19 -22.15 -2.21
C VAL A 798 32.03 -20.69 -1.77
N TRP A 799 31.05 -19.97 -2.34
CA TRP A 799 30.78 -18.58 -1.97
C TRP A 799 30.30 -18.43 -0.53
N SER A 800 29.32 -19.24 -0.11
CA SER A 800 28.79 -19.16 1.26
C SER A 800 29.84 -19.51 2.30
N THR A 801 30.66 -20.54 2.05
CA THR A 801 31.78 -20.90 2.92
C THR A 801 32.82 -19.78 2.95
N LEU A 802 33.14 -19.16 1.81
CA LEU A 802 34.14 -18.07 1.74
C LEU A 802 33.70 -16.90 2.60
N VAL A 803 32.45 -16.49 2.45
CA VAL A 803 31.86 -15.41 3.23
C VAL A 803 31.86 -15.75 4.72
N GLN A 804 31.41 -16.96 5.10
CA GLN A 804 31.40 -17.42 6.49
C GLN A 804 32.81 -17.44 7.09
N TYR A 805 33.80 -17.93 6.35
CA TYR A 805 35.18 -18.02 6.78
C TYR A 805 35.81 -16.64 7.00
N ILE A 806 35.56 -15.68 6.09
CA ILE A 806 35.98 -14.29 6.28
C ILE A 806 35.36 -13.70 7.55
N CYS A 807 34.08 -13.96 7.82
CA CYS A 807 33.42 -13.47 9.02
C CYS A 807 34.00 -14.08 10.30
N SER A 808 34.26 -15.40 10.30
CA SER A 808 34.78 -16.12 11.47
C SER A 808 36.21 -15.72 11.81
N GLU A 809 37.12 -15.67 10.82
CA GLU A 809 38.54 -15.33 11.02
C GLU A 809 38.73 -13.88 11.48
N ASN A 810 37.85 -12.97 11.04
CA ASN A 810 37.95 -11.56 11.39
C ASN A 810 37.11 -11.18 12.62
N HIS A 811 36.40 -12.15 13.23
CA HIS A 811 35.46 -11.94 14.33
C HIS A 811 34.48 -10.78 14.08
N LYS A 812 33.99 -10.66 12.84
CA LYS A 812 33.10 -9.58 12.38
C LYS A 812 31.90 -10.15 11.64
N ASN A 813 30.72 -9.66 12.00
CA ASN A 813 29.45 -10.01 11.35
C ASN A 813 28.90 -8.89 10.45
N SER A 814 29.56 -7.72 10.46
CA SER A 814 29.19 -6.54 9.69
C SER A 814 30.43 -5.92 9.04
N PHE A 815 30.24 -5.39 7.84
CA PHE A 815 31.30 -4.83 7.01
C PHE A 815 30.86 -3.49 6.39
N PRO A 816 31.83 -2.70 5.86
CA PRO A 816 31.53 -1.47 5.14
C PRO A 816 30.54 -1.69 4.00
N ILE A 817 29.78 -0.65 3.68
CA ILE A 817 28.83 -0.65 2.57
C ILE A 817 29.54 -1.11 1.27
N HIS A 818 28.91 -2.06 0.55
CA HIS A 818 29.44 -2.72 -0.65
C HIS A 818 30.60 -3.71 -0.45
N PHE A 819 31.01 -4.07 0.77
CA PHE A 819 32.14 -5.00 0.98
C PHE A 819 31.99 -6.32 0.21
N PHE A 820 30.83 -6.98 0.28
CA PHE A 820 30.62 -8.26 -0.42
C PHE A 820 30.46 -8.09 -1.93
N GLU A 821 29.97 -6.93 -2.40
CA GLU A 821 29.92 -6.62 -3.84
C GLU A 821 31.33 -6.39 -4.39
N ASP A 822 32.19 -5.71 -3.64
CA ASP A 822 33.60 -5.51 -3.98
C ASP A 822 34.37 -6.84 -3.94
N LEU A 823 34.13 -7.69 -2.93
CA LEU A 823 34.71 -9.03 -2.86
C LEU A 823 34.30 -9.88 -4.07
N LEU A 824 33.03 -9.82 -4.44
CA LEU A 824 32.51 -10.51 -5.62
C LEU A 824 33.18 -10.00 -6.89
N GLN A 825 33.33 -8.67 -7.04
CA GLN A 825 34.05 -8.08 -8.17
C GLN A 825 35.48 -8.61 -8.25
N VAL A 826 36.19 -8.66 -7.13
CA VAL A 826 37.55 -9.21 -7.06
C VAL A 826 37.59 -10.68 -7.49
N CYS A 827 36.63 -11.48 -7.03
CA CYS A 827 36.51 -12.88 -7.44
C CYS A 827 36.24 -13.04 -8.94
N VAL A 828 35.46 -12.13 -9.53
CA VAL A 828 35.20 -12.11 -10.98
C VAL A 828 36.46 -11.73 -11.76
N ASP A 829 37.18 -10.71 -11.30
CA ASP A 829 38.38 -10.19 -11.98
C ASP A 829 39.51 -11.22 -12.04
N VAL A 830 39.62 -12.11 -11.04
CA VAL A 830 40.56 -13.25 -11.07
C VAL A 830 40.01 -14.49 -11.80
N HIS A 831 38.84 -14.39 -12.42
CA HIS A 831 38.09 -15.47 -13.06
C HIS A 831 37.74 -16.63 -12.11
N PHE A 832 37.60 -16.38 -10.80
CA PHE A 832 37.18 -17.39 -9.84
C PHE A 832 35.68 -17.65 -9.93
N LEU A 833 34.88 -16.59 -9.91
CA LEU A 833 33.42 -16.66 -9.98
C LEU A 833 32.91 -16.17 -11.33
N PRO A 834 31.74 -16.65 -11.80
CA PRO A 834 31.12 -16.15 -13.03
C PRO A 834 30.69 -14.68 -12.87
N LEU A 835 30.38 -13.98 -13.96
CA LEU A 835 29.84 -12.61 -13.84
C LEU A 835 28.48 -12.62 -13.11
N PRO A 836 28.24 -11.71 -12.15
CA PRO A 836 26.96 -11.61 -11.49
C PRO A 836 25.87 -11.09 -12.43
N PRO A 837 24.58 -11.33 -12.11
CA PRO A 837 23.46 -10.69 -12.78
C PRO A 837 23.60 -9.18 -12.86
N VAL A 838 23.30 -8.62 -14.03
CA VAL A 838 23.27 -7.17 -14.20
C VAL A 838 21.91 -6.66 -13.78
N ARG A 839 21.82 -6.21 -12.54
CA ARG A 839 20.60 -5.60 -11.97
C ARG A 839 20.34 -4.27 -12.66
N PHE A 840 19.12 -4.10 -13.15
CA PHE A 840 18.71 -2.88 -13.83
C PHE A 840 17.46 -2.25 -13.21
N ALA A 841 16.56 -2.99 -12.56
CA ALA A 841 15.38 -2.38 -11.97
C ALA A 841 14.90 -3.08 -10.70
N ASP A 842 14.10 -2.41 -9.89
CA ASP A 842 13.35 -3.08 -8.82
C ASP A 842 12.29 -4.03 -9.39
N SER A 843 12.10 -5.17 -8.73
CA SER A 843 10.91 -6.00 -8.96
C SER A 843 9.72 -5.49 -8.15
N LEU A 844 8.51 -5.71 -8.64
CA LEU A 844 7.29 -5.59 -7.84
C LEU A 844 7.22 -6.66 -6.74
N VAL A 845 8.04 -7.70 -6.83
CA VAL A 845 8.14 -8.76 -5.81
C VAL A 845 9.12 -8.32 -4.73
N PHE A 846 8.63 -8.22 -3.49
CA PHE A 846 9.45 -7.87 -2.34
C PHE A 846 10.71 -8.75 -2.24
N GLY A 847 11.86 -8.08 -2.17
CA GLY A 847 13.16 -8.72 -2.01
C GLY A 847 13.81 -9.21 -3.29
N TYR A 848 13.29 -8.83 -4.45
CA TYR A 848 13.87 -9.17 -5.74
C TYR A 848 14.15 -7.92 -6.56
N ASP A 849 15.20 -7.98 -7.37
CA ASP A 849 15.46 -7.04 -8.45
C ASP A 849 15.25 -7.74 -9.79
N LEU A 850 14.94 -6.96 -10.81
CA LEU A 850 15.03 -7.40 -12.20
C LEU A 850 16.49 -7.26 -12.65
N ALA A 851 17.00 -8.34 -13.22
CA ALA A 851 18.34 -8.40 -13.74
C ALA A 851 18.42 -9.17 -15.05
N PHE A 852 19.42 -8.81 -15.86
CA PHE A 852 19.87 -9.60 -16.99
C PHE A 852 20.69 -10.78 -16.50
N VAL A 853 20.26 -11.99 -16.85
CA VAL A 853 20.86 -13.24 -16.42
C VAL A 853 21.06 -14.15 -17.62
N PHE A 854 22.26 -14.73 -17.72
CA PHE A 854 22.50 -15.83 -18.64
C PHE A 854 21.89 -17.12 -18.08
N ASN A 855 20.92 -17.70 -18.78
CA ASN A 855 20.28 -18.95 -18.36
C ASN A 855 21.11 -20.16 -18.86
N PRO A 856 21.84 -20.88 -17.98
CA PRO A 856 22.66 -22.03 -18.39
C PRO A 856 21.83 -23.18 -18.98
N GLY A 857 20.58 -23.33 -18.56
CA GLY A 857 19.67 -24.34 -19.08
C GLY A 857 19.17 -24.04 -20.50
N LEU A 858 19.27 -22.80 -20.95
CA LEU A 858 18.73 -22.34 -22.23
C LEU A 858 19.78 -21.74 -23.17
N ASP A 859 20.98 -21.47 -22.66
CA ASP A 859 22.13 -20.90 -23.38
C ASP A 859 21.82 -19.53 -24.02
N ARG A 860 21.02 -18.71 -23.34
CA ARG A 860 20.58 -17.40 -23.79
C ARG A 860 20.42 -16.41 -22.63
N LEU A 861 20.35 -15.12 -22.97
CA LEU A 861 20.03 -14.05 -22.02
C LEU A 861 18.54 -14.04 -21.69
N GLU A 862 18.22 -13.78 -20.42
CA GLU A 862 16.86 -13.70 -19.90
C GLU A 862 16.72 -12.60 -18.84
N VAL A 863 15.48 -12.17 -18.57
CA VAL A 863 15.16 -11.26 -17.47
C VAL A 863 14.62 -12.04 -16.29
N TRP A 864 15.34 -11.99 -15.17
CA TRP A 864 15.07 -12.78 -13.98
C TRP A 864 14.74 -11.89 -12.78
N ASN A 865 13.97 -12.44 -11.84
CA ASN A 865 13.87 -11.90 -10.50
C ASN A 865 15.03 -12.47 -9.67
N VAL A 866 15.99 -11.63 -9.28
CA VAL A 866 17.21 -12.03 -8.55
C VAL A 866 17.24 -11.46 -7.13
N ARG A 867 17.89 -12.18 -6.21
CA ARG A 867 18.17 -11.73 -4.82
C ARG A 867 19.57 -11.12 -4.70
N GLY A 868 19.82 -10.49 -3.55
CA GLY A 868 20.93 -9.56 -3.36
C GLY A 868 22.34 -10.19 -3.25
N LEU A 869 22.46 -11.50 -3.07
CA LEU A 869 23.72 -12.26 -3.20
C LEU A 869 23.66 -13.21 -4.41
N PRO A 870 24.80 -13.43 -5.08
CA PRO A 870 24.88 -13.10 -6.50
C PRO A 870 24.19 -14.06 -7.47
N TYR A 871 23.87 -15.28 -7.05
CA TYR A 871 23.32 -16.30 -7.96
C TYR A 871 22.07 -16.98 -7.40
N GLU A 872 21.19 -16.19 -6.79
CA GLU A 872 19.85 -16.63 -6.44
C GLU A 872 18.81 -15.86 -7.24
N GLY A 873 17.90 -16.58 -7.89
CA GLY A 873 16.83 -15.97 -8.66
C GLY A 873 15.99 -16.98 -9.41
N PHE A 874 15.00 -16.49 -10.14
CA PHE A 874 14.17 -17.31 -11.03
C PHE A 874 13.74 -16.51 -12.26
N PRO A 875 13.52 -17.19 -13.41
CA PRO A 875 12.99 -16.55 -14.61
C PRO A 875 11.67 -15.82 -14.33
N THR A 876 11.47 -14.65 -14.92
CA THR A 876 10.17 -13.98 -14.86
C THR A 876 9.06 -14.88 -15.44
N ARG A 877 7.84 -14.79 -14.87
CA ARG A 877 6.75 -15.70 -15.25
C ARG A 877 6.25 -15.47 -16.68
N ASP A 878 6.43 -14.28 -17.23
CA ASP A 878 5.97 -13.92 -18.56
C ASP A 878 7.03 -13.04 -19.26
N GLU A 879 8.15 -13.63 -19.71
CA GLU A 879 9.11 -12.91 -20.58
C GLU A 879 8.43 -12.35 -21.82
N LEU A 880 7.47 -13.09 -22.36
CA LEU A 880 6.60 -12.64 -23.46
C LEU A 880 5.77 -11.41 -23.08
N ALA A 881 5.50 -11.14 -21.79
CA ALA A 881 4.82 -9.91 -21.41
C ALA A 881 5.75 -8.68 -21.39
N PHE A 882 7.07 -8.87 -21.39
CA PHE A 882 8.05 -7.79 -21.52
C PHE A 882 8.39 -7.49 -22.98
N PHE A 883 8.42 -8.52 -23.84
CA PHE A 883 9.00 -8.45 -25.18
C PHE A 883 8.08 -9.00 -26.30
N GLY A 884 6.81 -9.32 -25.99
CA GLY A 884 5.92 -10.05 -26.91
C GLY A 884 4.46 -9.60 -26.91
N GLY A 885 4.05 -9.00 -28.01
CA GLY A 885 2.66 -8.98 -28.47
C GLY A 885 2.61 -8.50 -29.92
N ASP A 886 1.70 -9.06 -30.72
CA ASP A 886 1.44 -8.69 -32.13
C ASP A 886 0.91 -7.25 -32.31
N SER A 887 1.03 -6.39 -31.29
CA SER A 887 0.56 -5.01 -31.31
C SER A 887 1.74 -4.03 -31.34
N PRO A 888 1.85 -3.17 -32.35
CA PRO A 888 2.86 -2.10 -32.44
C PRO A 888 2.77 -1.05 -31.32
N SER A 889 1.79 -1.15 -30.41
CA SER A 889 1.63 -0.30 -29.23
C SER A 889 2.55 -0.66 -28.04
N MET A 890 3.52 -1.57 -28.22
CA MET A 890 4.37 -2.10 -27.14
C MET A 890 5.73 -1.41 -27.00
N GLU A 891 5.76 -0.07 -26.96
CA GLU A 891 7.00 0.68 -26.76
C GLU A 891 7.40 0.77 -25.29
N TRP A 892 8.69 0.52 -25.01
CA TRP A 892 9.31 0.88 -23.75
C TRP A 892 9.67 2.37 -23.75
N LYS A 893 9.49 3.05 -22.61
CA LYS A 893 9.86 4.46 -22.42
C LYS A 893 10.77 4.63 -21.20
N ILE A 894 11.84 5.39 -21.35
CA ILE A 894 12.68 5.86 -20.23
C ILE A 894 12.47 7.36 -20.07
N PHE A 895 12.07 7.80 -18.88
CA PHE A 895 11.93 9.22 -18.57
C PHE A 895 13.27 9.77 -18.12
N LEU A 896 13.89 10.65 -18.93
CA LEU A 896 15.30 11.04 -18.81
C LEU A 896 15.59 12.20 -17.87
N ARG A 897 14.56 12.86 -17.32
CA ARG A 897 14.73 13.88 -16.28
C ARG A 897 14.12 13.42 -14.96
N GLY A 898 15.00 13.26 -13.96
CA GLY A 898 14.59 13.16 -12.57
C GLY A 898 14.23 14.55 -12.00
N PRO A 899 13.32 14.65 -11.01
CA PRO A 899 12.89 15.94 -10.45
C PRO A 899 13.95 16.68 -9.65
N SER A 900 15.06 16.02 -9.29
CA SER A 900 16.11 16.51 -8.39
C SER A 900 16.89 17.72 -8.95
N GLU A 901 17.03 17.86 -10.27
CA GLU A 901 17.88 18.89 -10.88
C GLU A 901 17.25 20.29 -10.88
N SER A 902 15.93 20.39 -10.91
CA SER A 902 15.21 21.67 -11.05
C SER A 902 15.16 22.51 -9.77
N PHE A 903 15.30 21.89 -8.59
CA PHE A 903 15.16 22.59 -7.30
C PHE A 903 16.45 23.26 -6.84
N LEU A 904 17.61 22.86 -7.38
CA LEU A 904 18.91 23.44 -7.06
C LEU A 904 19.45 24.37 -8.17
N ASN A 905 18.88 24.33 -9.39
CA ASN A 905 19.33 25.13 -10.54
C ASN A 905 18.74 26.55 -10.63
N THR A 906 18.41 27.19 -9.50
CA THR A 906 18.20 28.65 -9.49
C THR A 906 19.52 29.35 -9.16
N SER A 907 20.32 29.58 -10.21
CA SER A 907 21.24 30.72 -10.41
C SER A 907 22.26 31.14 -9.33
N ASP A 908 22.53 30.36 -8.27
CA ASP A 908 23.51 30.74 -7.23
C ASP A 908 24.80 29.88 -7.19
N GLN A 909 25.00 28.96 -8.15
CA GLN A 909 26.23 28.15 -8.20
C GLN A 909 27.48 28.89 -8.75
N GLU A 910 27.37 30.11 -9.26
CA GLU A 910 28.54 30.94 -9.63
C GLU A 910 29.01 31.89 -8.51
N ARG A 911 28.48 31.75 -7.28
CA ARG A 911 28.89 32.59 -6.13
C ARG A 911 29.25 31.84 -4.84
N TRP A 912 29.55 30.55 -4.90
CA TRP A 912 30.06 29.78 -3.76
C TRP A 912 31.31 28.97 -4.09
#